data_AF-A0A1Y1ZGX1-F1
#
_entry.id   AF-A0A1Y1ZGX1-F1
#
_cell.length_a   1.000
_cell.length_b   1.000
_cell.length_c   1.000
_cell.angle_alpha   90.00
_cell.angle_beta   90.00
_cell.angle_gamma   90.00
#
_symmetry.space_group_name_H-M   'P 1'
#
loop_
_entity.id
_entity.type
_entity.pdbx_description
1 polymer ?
#
loop_
_entity_poly.entity_id
_entity_poly.type
_entity_poly.pdbx_seq_one_letter_code
_entity_poly.pdbx_strand_id
1 'polypeptide(L)'
;MRSVQVIGSAVALASHVYGQVASKASCDTTTKVCFSTYTDTESGMSFGISLPNTVADPYDAVIKITAPIKNAWAGLAWGGTMVWNPLTLAWANGKTSTVSSRFAFGISLPQAYADAEYTLLKGTVANSTHYTMVARCRGCTAWQANDDSRYVLNGTGTAEFAWAYGSSAVENPASNTSAFNVHAAFGKWTHDLNAARSSGFDAYVASNLLAAPPAATSAVSSTKPSAAPTTIVTSAKPSNSPIRKGIPASCSGAGSPKFQGVLASGWKATKVLGGLTSPRSIQFDSAGNMLVVQSGKGISYHVMNGDGCITSTKMLVSLNSLNHGIAMSPDGKTLYASSMTQVYSWPYDATAGSVGTRTTIITGMYNGGAHLTRTLAVAPHKPNLLVVSHGSNDNFDTAAGDPKTGRAIIKVFDLSALPSAGYNYVSGGWLAGYGQRNDVGITFDGNNMLWGVENSGDNFKRTVNGKSTDIHNNNPGEKLHYMGDVTKPNNDWYGYPTCFTVWNPPDFTDKKFAVGDWFVVSPNTTFNDDTCKQKCTAPALTFMPHSAPIDSKFDADYSNLYVTFHGSWNRSPTTGFKLVVVPFTKGSDGVYKPVAPLSSDKGYTDVFWNPDVTKCTGNGPSFSSGCFRPAGLAFDKSERLFMTSDTSSDGELWVLGKS
;
A
#
# COMPACT_ATOMS: atom_id res chain seq x y z
N MET A 1 3.20 51.73 17.02
CA MET A 1 4.41 52.49 16.61
C MET A 1 4.89 51.91 15.31
N ARG A 2 4.95 52.74 14.27
CA ARG A 2 5.32 52.38 12.91
C ARG A 2 6.84 52.32 12.79
N SER A 3 7.37 51.27 12.18
CA SER A 3 8.72 51.27 11.63
C SER A 3 8.64 50.77 10.19
N VAL A 4 8.91 51.70 9.29
CA VAL A 4 8.96 51.58 7.85
C VAL A 4 10.31 50.96 7.48
N GLN A 5 10.32 49.90 6.67
CA GLN A 5 11.49 49.58 5.84
C GLN A 5 11.08 49.38 4.37
N VAL A 6 11.52 50.39 3.63
CA VAL A 6 11.72 50.59 2.20
C VAL A 6 11.73 49.32 1.32
N ILE A 7 10.92 49.39 0.26
CA ILE A 7 10.88 48.51 -0.90
C ILE A 7 12.11 48.78 -1.77
N GLY A 8 12.94 47.75 -1.99
CA GLY A 8 14.00 47.72 -3.00
C GLY A 8 13.75 46.57 -3.96
N SER A 9 13.11 46.86 -5.10
CA SER A 9 12.91 45.92 -6.19
C SER A 9 14.22 45.70 -6.93
N ALA A 10 14.86 44.55 -6.75
CA ALA A 10 15.93 44.07 -7.60
C ALA A 10 15.38 42.95 -8.49
N VAL A 11 15.47 43.16 -9.81
CA VAL A 11 15.18 42.18 -10.85
C VAL A 11 16.07 40.96 -10.64
N ALA A 12 15.50 39.86 -10.14
CA ALA A 12 16.17 38.57 -10.12
C ALA A 12 16.11 37.98 -11.53
N LEU A 13 17.15 38.22 -12.32
CA LEU A 13 17.50 37.34 -13.42
C LEU A 13 17.71 35.94 -12.83
N ALA A 14 16.80 35.02 -13.15
CA ALA A 14 16.94 33.62 -12.82
C ALA A 14 18.15 33.05 -13.54
N SER A 15 19.32 33.11 -12.91
CA SER A 15 20.43 32.23 -13.22
C SER A 15 20.01 30.83 -12.79
N HIS A 16 19.69 29.97 -13.76
CA HIS A 16 19.69 28.54 -13.54
C HIS A 16 21.09 28.14 -13.06
N VAL A 17 21.25 27.97 -11.75
CA VAL A 17 22.44 27.35 -11.18
C VAL A 17 22.38 25.89 -11.61
N TYR A 18 23.10 25.54 -12.67
CA TYR A 18 23.34 24.15 -13.06
C TYR A 18 24.00 23.45 -11.86
N GLY A 19 23.31 22.46 -11.28
CA GLY A 19 23.87 21.64 -10.20
C GLY A 19 25.18 21.02 -10.66
N GLN A 20 26.26 21.23 -9.89
CA GLN A 20 27.58 20.73 -10.22
C GLN A 20 27.58 19.19 -10.23
N VAL A 21 28.11 18.59 -11.30
CA VAL A 21 28.33 17.15 -11.42
C VAL A 21 29.18 16.66 -10.24
N ALA A 22 28.71 15.65 -9.52
CA ALA A 22 29.35 15.17 -8.29
C ALA A 22 30.19 13.90 -8.49
N SER A 23 30.01 13.17 -9.60
CA SER A 23 30.72 11.93 -9.88
C SER A 23 32.04 12.16 -10.63
N LYS A 24 33.01 11.25 -10.45
CA LYS A 24 34.34 11.29 -11.10
C LYS A 24 34.67 9.96 -11.76
N ALA A 25 35.19 10.01 -13.00
CA ALA A 25 35.64 8.82 -13.72
C ALA A 25 36.92 8.23 -13.12
N SER A 26 36.96 6.90 -13.01
CA SER A 26 38.17 6.14 -12.67
C SER A 26 38.08 4.72 -13.24
N CYS A 27 39.21 4.13 -13.62
CA CYS A 27 39.26 2.76 -14.12
C CYS A 27 40.02 1.86 -13.15
N ASP A 28 39.43 0.72 -12.83
CA ASP A 28 40.07 -0.31 -12.03
C ASP A 28 41.12 -1.03 -12.89
N THR A 29 42.37 -1.04 -12.44
CA THR A 29 43.49 -1.58 -13.22
C THR A 29 43.46 -3.10 -13.35
N THR A 30 42.75 -3.80 -12.45
CA THR A 30 42.67 -5.26 -12.37
C THR A 30 41.49 -5.80 -13.18
N THR A 31 40.29 -5.27 -12.94
CA THR A 31 39.05 -5.69 -13.60
C THR A 31 38.83 -4.97 -14.93
N LYS A 32 39.60 -3.92 -15.22
CA LYS A 32 39.47 -3.03 -16.39
C LYS A 32 38.15 -2.26 -16.47
N VAL A 33 37.32 -2.33 -15.43
CA VAL A 33 36.04 -1.63 -15.39
C VAL A 33 36.27 -0.15 -15.10
N CYS A 34 35.74 0.72 -15.96
CA CYS A 34 35.74 2.17 -15.76
C CYS A 34 34.41 2.62 -15.15
N PHE A 35 34.45 3.23 -13.98
CA PHE A 35 33.27 3.76 -13.29
C PHE A 35 33.31 5.28 -13.24
N SER A 36 32.17 5.91 -13.50
CA SER A 36 31.86 7.22 -12.95
C SER A 36 31.39 7.01 -11.52
N THR A 37 32.09 7.57 -10.52
CA THR A 37 31.87 7.28 -9.09
C THR A 37 31.52 8.54 -8.32
N TYR A 38 30.42 8.48 -7.57
CA TYR A 38 30.07 9.46 -6.54
C TYR A 38 30.45 8.91 -5.16
N THR A 39 30.94 9.77 -4.27
CA THR A 39 31.28 9.41 -2.88
C THR A 39 30.60 10.40 -1.95
N ASP A 40 29.82 9.87 -1.01
CA ASP A 40 29.26 10.64 0.09
C ASP A 40 30.21 10.56 1.30
N THR A 41 30.82 11.70 1.63
CA THR A 41 31.86 11.78 2.68
C THR A 41 31.31 11.56 4.09
N GLU A 42 30.02 11.86 4.31
CA GLU A 42 29.41 11.76 5.64
C GLU A 42 29.08 10.30 6.01
N SER A 43 28.42 9.58 5.09
CA SER A 43 28.13 8.15 5.26
C SER A 43 29.34 7.25 5.01
N GLY A 44 30.35 7.73 4.26
CA GLY A 44 31.49 6.96 3.81
C GLY A 44 31.16 6.00 2.66
N MET A 45 30.00 6.14 2.02
CA MET A 45 29.57 5.29 0.91
C MET A 45 30.06 5.81 -0.44
N SER A 46 30.22 4.91 -1.40
CA SER A 46 30.47 5.28 -2.80
C SER A 46 29.66 4.43 -3.78
N PHE A 47 29.26 5.08 -4.88
CA PHE A 47 28.39 4.55 -5.91
C PHE A 47 29.03 4.76 -7.28
N GLY A 48 29.46 3.67 -7.90
CA GLY A 48 30.05 3.66 -9.24
C GLY A 48 29.09 3.14 -10.29
N ILE A 49 28.95 3.84 -11.41
CA ILE A 49 28.17 3.40 -12.57
C ILE A 49 29.10 3.25 -13.78
N SER A 50 28.92 2.17 -14.54
CA SER A 50 29.52 1.97 -15.85
C SER A 50 28.45 1.57 -16.86
N LEU A 51 28.52 2.11 -18.07
CA LEU A 51 27.55 1.94 -19.15
C LEU A 51 28.26 1.51 -20.44
N PRO A 52 27.55 0.82 -21.36
CA PRO A 52 28.06 0.58 -22.70
C PRO A 52 28.29 1.90 -23.43
N ASN A 53 29.23 1.92 -24.37
CA ASN A 53 29.49 3.11 -25.18
C ASN A 53 28.26 3.57 -25.98
N THR A 54 27.50 2.58 -26.48
CA THR A 54 26.21 2.77 -27.14
C THR A 54 25.10 2.39 -26.16
N VAL A 55 24.34 3.38 -25.72
CA VAL A 55 23.24 3.25 -24.74
C VAL A 55 21.88 3.23 -25.45
N ALA A 56 21.66 2.22 -26.28
CA ALA A 56 20.38 2.02 -26.95
C ALA A 56 19.44 1.22 -26.03
N ASP A 57 18.23 1.70 -25.83
CA ASP A 57 17.23 1.07 -24.98
C ASP A 57 16.77 -0.32 -25.53
N PRO A 58 16.72 -1.38 -24.69
CA PRO A 58 17.26 -1.47 -23.33
C PRO A 58 18.78 -1.68 -23.32
N TYR A 59 19.48 -1.08 -22.36
CA TYR A 59 20.93 -1.25 -22.19
C TYR A 59 21.30 -1.71 -20.78
N ASP A 60 22.32 -2.56 -20.68
CA ASP A 60 22.87 -3.04 -19.41
C ASP A 60 23.65 -1.92 -18.69
N ALA A 61 23.78 -2.04 -17.37
CA ALA A 61 24.66 -1.19 -16.58
C ALA A 61 25.49 -2.04 -15.61
N VAL A 62 26.66 -1.56 -15.19
CA VAL A 62 27.37 -2.12 -14.04
C VAL A 62 27.31 -1.12 -12.90
N ILE A 63 26.88 -1.59 -11.73
CA ILE A 63 26.82 -0.81 -10.51
C ILE A 63 27.82 -1.35 -9.49
N LYS A 64 28.52 -0.42 -8.84
CA LYS A 64 29.38 -0.67 -7.68
C LYS A 64 28.85 0.09 -6.48
N ILE A 65 28.57 -0.60 -5.38
CA ILE A 65 28.24 0.01 -4.08
C ILE A 65 29.32 -0.41 -3.09
N THR A 66 30.02 0.56 -2.50
CA THR A 66 30.94 0.34 -1.38
C THR A 66 30.42 1.07 -0.16
N ALA A 67 30.32 0.38 0.97
CA ALA A 67 29.83 0.98 2.21
C ALA A 67 30.58 0.45 3.45
N PRO A 68 30.74 1.27 4.51
CA PRO A 68 31.24 0.81 5.79
C PRO A 68 30.32 -0.25 6.43
N ILE A 69 30.87 -1.20 7.19
CA ILE A 69 30.09 -2.26 7.86
C ILE A 69 29.06 -1.71 8.87
N LYS A 70 29.29 -0.51 9.44
CA LYS A 70 28.30 0.19 10.29
C LYS A 70 27.01 0.54 9.55
N ASN A 71 27.05 0.64 8.22
CA ASN A 71 25.89 0.83 7.37
C ASN A 71 25.43 -0.57 6.94
N ALA A 72 24.61 -1.21 7.76
CA ALA A 72 24.22 -2.61 7.63
C ALA A 72 23.64 -3.00 6.25
N TRP A 73 23.04 -2.04 5.55
CA TRP A 73 22.69 -2.14 4.13
C TRP A 73 22.80 -0.77 3.46
N ALA A 74 23.08 -0.76 2.15
CA ALA A 74 23.16 0.44 1.32
C ALA A 74 22.33 0.26 0.03
N GLY A 75 21.73 1.33 -0.47
CA GLY A 75 20.84 1.30 -1.63
C GLY A 75 21.06 2.48 -2.58
N LEU A 76 20.79 2.24 -3.87
CA LEU A 76 20.74 3.22 -4.94
C LEU A 76 19.36 3.18 -5.62
N ALA A 77 18.79 4.34 -5.92
CA ALA A 77 17.58 4.47 -6.75
C ALA A 77 17.91 4.98 -8.15
N TRP A 78 17.59 4.19 -9.17
CA TRP A 78 17.99 4.45 -10.56
C TRP A 78 17.30 5.65 -11.22
N GLY A 79 16.16 6.11 -10.71
CA GLY A 79 15.53 7.36 -11.14
C GLY A 79 15.44 8.43 -10.05
N GLY A 80 16.35 8.38 -9.07
CA GLY A 80 16.55 9.50 -8.14
C GLY A 80 15.52 9.62 -7.01
N THR A 81 14.55 8.71 -6.90
CA THR A 81 13.63 8.63 -5.75
C THR A 81 13.30 7.18 -5.42
N MET A 82 12.87 6.89 -4.18
CA MET A 82 12.59 5.53 -3.73
C MET A 82 11.38 4.89 -4.45
N VAL A 83 10.28 5.62 -4.54
CA VAL A 83 9.01 5.09 -5.04
C VAL A 83 9.00 5.12 -6.57
N TRP A 84 8.50 4.08 -7.22
CA TRP A 84 8.39 3.95 -8.68
C TRP A 84 9.70 3.93 -9.45
N ASN A 85 10.78 3.50 -8.79
CA ASN A 85 12.08 3.38 -9.40
C ASN A 85 12.71 2.04 -9.03
N PRO A 86 13.45 1.40 -9.94
CA PRO A 86 14.30 0.28 -9.59
C PRO A 86 15.31 0.71 -8.53
N LEU A 87 15.46 -0.13 -7.51
CA LEU A 87 16.38 0.07 -6.41
C LEU A 87 17.40 -1.08 -6.41
N THR A 88 18.68 -0.73 -6.38
CA THR A 88 19.74 -1.70 -6.11
C THR A 88 20.12 -1.61 -4.65
N LEU A 89 19.97 -2.69 -3.89
CA LEU A 89 20.47 -2.77 -2.52
C LEU A 89 21.64 -3.76 -2.42
N ALA A 90 22.52 -3.51 -1.46
CA ALA A 90 23.61 -4.38 -1.10
C ALA A 90 23.83 -4.41 0.43
N TRP A 91 24.28 -5.55 0.93
CA TRP A 91 24.74 -5.74 2.31
C TRP A 91 25.81 -6.83 2.39
N ALA A 92 26.58 -6.82 3.48
CA ALA A 92 27.60 -7.83 3.73
C ALA A 92 26.99 -9.22 3.99
N ASN A 93 27.59 -10.25 3.41
CA ASN A 93 27.25 -11.65 3.62
C ASN A 93 28.55 -12.47 3.75
N GLY A 94 29.01 -12.66 4.99
CA GLY A 94 30.32 -13.27 5.25
C GLY A 94 31.45 -12.45 4.65
N LYS A 95 32.25 -13.05 3.76
CA LYS A 95 33.36 -12.40 3.04
C LYS A 95 32.95 -11.84 1.67
N THR A 96 31.66 -11.87 1.34
CA THR A 96 31.09 -11.35 0.08
C THR A 96 29.94 -10.38 0.39
N SER A 97 29.24 -9.94 -0.65
CA SER A 97 28.07 -9.08 -0.54
C SER A 97 26.88 -9.72 -1.26
N THR A 98 25.70 -9.60 -0.67
CA THR A 98 24.45 -9.94 -1.34
C THR A 98 23.94 -8.71 -2.09
N VAL A 99 23.52 -8.88 -3.35
CA VAL A 99 22.81 -7.85 -4.13
C VAL A 99 21.32 -8.15 -4.13
N SER A 100 20.49 -7.11 -4.10
CA SER A 100 19.05 -7.24 -4.01
C SER A 100 18.37 -6.26 -4.97
N SER A 101 17.57 -6.82 -5.89
CA SER A 101 16.73 -6.07 -6.83
C SER A 101 15.41 -5.72 -6.16
N ARG A 102 15.11 -4.43 -6.00
CA ARG A 102 13.90 -3.97 -5.32
C ARG A 102 13.14 -2.92 -6.10
N PHE A 103 11.85 -2.80 -5.80
CA PHE A 103 10.98 -1.74 -6.29
C PHE A 103 9.98 -1.36 -5.20
N ALA A 104 9.79 -0.07 -4.98
CA ALA A 104 8.84 0.42 -3.99
C ALA A 104 7.64 1.05 -4.68
N PHE A 105 6.44 0.61 -4.31
CA PHE A 105 5.18 1.21 -4.77
C PHE A 105 4.61 2.21 -3.75
N GLY A 106 5.33 2.46 -2.66
CA GLY A 106 5.01 3.49 -1.68
C GLY A 106 6.15 3.66 -0.69
N ILE A 107 5.91 4.44 0.37
CA ILE A 107 6.86 4.60 1.49
C ILE A 107 6.72 3.38 2.43
N SER A 108 7.10 2.22 1.90
CA SER A 108 6.99 0.91 2.53
C SER A 108 8.24 0.08 2.24
N LEU A 109 8.37 -1.10 2.86
CA LEU A 109 9.46 -2.03 2.54
C LEU A 109 9.45 -2.33 1.02
N PRO A 110 10.50 -1.97 0.28
CA PRO A 110 10.59 -2.27 -1.15
C PRO A 110 10.47 -3.77 -1.40
N GLN A 111 9.65 -4.13 -2.39
CA GLN A 111 9.41 -5.52 -2.78
C GLN A 111 10.48 -6.01 -3.76
N ALA A 112 10.64 -7.33 -3.89
CA ALA A 112 11.52 -7.90 -4.90
C ALA A 112 11.07 -7.48 -6.31
N TYR A 113 12.02 -7.06 -7.15
CA TYR A 113 11.74 -6.60 -8.51
C TYR A 113 12.28 -7.56 -9.55
N ALA A 114 11.37 -8.26 -10.24
CA ALA A 114 11.72 -9.32 -11.17
C ALA A 114 12.23 -8.80 -12.52
N ASP A 115 11.85 -7.57 -12.91
CA ASP A 115 12.22 -7.01 -14.21
C ASP A 115 13.65 -6.43 -14.24
N ALA A 116 14.37 -6.47 -13.11
CA ALA A 116 15.81 -6.21 -13.08
C ALA A 116 16.59 -7.39 -12.48
N GLU A 117 17.54 -7.92 -13.27
CA GLU A 117 18.42 -9.03 -12.90
C GLU A 117 19.82 -8.49 -12.57
N TYR A 118 20.43 -9.02 -11.51
CA TYR A 118 21.78 -8.68 -11.08
C TYR A 118 22.69 -9.90 -11.11
N THR A 119 23.80 -9.81 -11.81
CA THR A 119 24.86 -10.82 -11.83
C THR A 119 26.13 -10.24 -11.22
N LEU A 120 26.63 -10.86 -10.15
CA LEU A 120 27.83 -10.39 -9.44
C LEU A 120 29.08 -10.48 -10.32
N LEU A 121 29.95 -9.49 -10.16
CA LEU A 121 31.25 -9.39 -10.84
C LEU A 121 32.41 -9.47 -9.83
N LYS A 122 33.61 -9.78 -10.33
CA LYS A 122 34.88 -9.66 -9.60
C LYS A 122 34.98 -8.27 -8.96
N GLY A 123 35.52 -8.22 -7.74
CA GLY A 123 35.53 -7.02 -6.89
C GLY A 123 34.41 -7.01 -5.83
N THR A 124 33.45 -7.94 -5.90
CA THR A 124 32.47 -8.15 -4.82
C THR A 124 33.12 -8.85 -3.63
N VAL A 125 33.25 -8.15 -2.50
CA VAL A 125 33.94 -8.62 -1.29
C VAL A 125 33.37 -7.94 -0.04
N ALA A 126 33.57 -8.55 1.13
CA ALA A 126 33.35 -7.92 2.42
C ALA A 126 34.48 -8.25 3.40
N ASN A 127 34.84 -7.29 4.23
CA ASN A 127 35.82 -7.42 5.31
C ASN A 127 35.32 -6.76 6.60
N SER A 128 36.16 -6.64 7.61
CA SER A 128 35.78 -6.08 8.92
C SER A 128 35.40 -4.60 8.90
N THR A 129 35.76 -3.86 7.84
CA THR A 129 35.54 -2.42 7.74
C THR A 129 34.51 -2.03 6.68
N HIS A 130 34.49 -2.74 5.55
CA HIS A 130 33.67 -2.39 4.39
C HIS A 130 33.13 -3.63 3.68
N TYR A 131 32.03 -3.44 2.96
CA TYR A 131 31.59 -4.34 1.92
C TYR A 131 31.48 -3.58 0.59
N THR A 132 31.82 -4.29 -0.48
CA THR A 132 31.73 -3.84 -1.86
C THR A 132 30.90 -4.84 -2.64
N MET A 133 29.88 -4.35 -3.33
CA MET A 133 29.09 -5.10 -4.30
C MET A 133 29.38 -4.53 -5.68
N VAL A 134 29.73 -5.40 -6.63
CA VAL A 134 29.86 -5.06 -8.05
C VAL A 134 28.96 -6.01 -8.83
N ALA A 135 28.00 -5.48 -9.58
CA ALA A 135 27.07 -6.29 -10.35
C ALA A 135 26.76 -5.70 -11.71
N ARG A 136 26.67 -6.55 -12.73
CA ARG A 136 25.94 -6.23 -13.95
C ARG A 136 24.46 -6.26 -13.63
N CYS A 137 23.76 -5.21 -14.01
CA CYS A 137 22.34 -5.08 -13.95
C CYS A 137 21.73 -5.07 -15.36
N ARG A 138 20.73 -5.93 -15.59
CA ARG A 138 19.88 -5.94 -16.78
C ARG A 138 18.48 -5.52 -16.37
N GLY A 139 17.89 -4.52 -17.03
CA GLY A 139 16.50 -4.08 -16.75
C GLY A 139 16.33 -3.01 -15.66
N CYS A 140 17.41 -2.47 -15.08
CA CYS A 140 17.32 -1.31 -14.17
C CYS A 140 17.33 0.06 -14.87
N THR A 141 17.62 0.10 -16.17
CA THR A 141 17.71 1.33 -16.97
C THR A 141 16.42 1.66 -17.70
N ALA A 142 15.41 0.78 -17.63
CA ALA A 142 14.06 1.05 -18.09
C ALA A 142 13.04 0.31 -17.23
N TRP A 143 11.94 0.96 -16.89
CA TRP A 143 10.92 0.41 -15.99
C TRP A 143 9.56 1.01 -16.25
N GLN A 144 8.53 0.43 -15.64
CA GLN A 144 7.18 0.99 -15.64
C GLN A 144 7.07 2.09 -14.58
N ALA A 145 6.72 3.30 -15.01
CA ALA A 145 6.40 4.42 -14.15
C ALA A 145 4.99 4.27 -13.53
N ASN A 146 4.67 5.18 -12.62
CA ASN A 146 3.44 5.17 -11.83
C ASN A 146 2.14 5.35 -12.61
N ASP A 147 2.26 5.86 -13.84
CA ASP A 147 1.17 6.10 -14.77
C ASP A 147 1.11 5.02 -15.86
N ASP A 148 1.81 3.90 -15.63
CA ASP A 148 2.02 2.80 -16.58
C ASP A 148 2.82 3.16 -17.83
N SER A 149 3.33 4.39 -17.95
CA SER A 149 4.26 4.73 -19.01
C SER A 149 5.60 4.01 -18.80
N ARG A 150 6.30 3.73 -19.90
CA ARG A 150 7.64 3.15 -19.81
C ARG A 150 8.64 4.29 -19.66
N TYR A 151 9.32 4.32 -18.52
CA TYR A 151 10.46 5.20 -18.29
C TYR A 151 11.74 4.55 -18.82
N VAL A 152 12.59 5.36 -19.45
CA VAL A 152 13.93 4.96 -19.91
C VAL A 152 14.91 5.97 -19.35
N LEU A 153 15.88 5.47 -18.58
CA LEU A 153 17.01 6.28 -18.14
C LEU A 153 17.78 6.74 -19.39
N ASN A 154 17.97 8.05 -19.54
CA ASN A 154 18.81 8.56 -20.60
C ASN A 154 20.27 8.24 -20.26
N GLY A 155 20.92 7.33 -20.99
CA GLY A 155 22.31 6.92 -20.74
C GLY A 155 23.38 7.95 -21.16
N THR A 156 22.99 9.19 -21.50
CA THR A 156 23.89 10.27 -21.92
C THR A 156 23.65 11.54 -21.08
N GLY A 157 24.63 12.44 -21.03
CA GLY A 157 24.53 13.67 -20.25
C GLY A 157 24.62 13.39 -18.75
N THR A 158 23.65 13.89 -17.99
CA THR A 158 23.57 13.71 -16.53
C THR A 158 22.23 13.13 -16.10
N ALA A 159 22.22 12.44 -14.96
CA ALA A 159 21.01 11.98 -14.29
C ALA A 159 21.08 12.22 -12.78
N GLU A 160 19.94 12.47 -12.14
CA GLU A 160 19.85 12.50 -10.69
C GLU A 160 19.61 11.09 -10.17
N PHE A 161 20.51 10.61 -9.30
CA PHE A 161 20.34 9.37 -8.55
C PHE A 161 20.17 9.68 -7.07
N ALA A 162 19.62 8.71 -6.33
CA ALA A 162 19.49 8.80 -4.88
C ALA A 162 20.14 7.60 -4.21
N TRP A 163 20.60 7.80 -2.98
CA TRP A 163 21.15 6.76 -2.13
C TRP A 163 20.46 6.73 -0.78
N ALA A 164 20.50 5.58 -0.11
CA ALA A 164 20.07 5.42 1.28
C ALA A 164 20.91 4.34 1.99
N TYR A 165 20.98 4.39 3.32
CA TYR A 165 21.55 3.30 4.12
C TYR A 165 20.79 3.09 5.42
N GLY A 166 20.83 1.87 5.95
CA GLY A 166 20.31 1.55 7.28
C GLY A 166 21.42 1.14 8.25
N SER A 167 21.16 1.33 9.54
CA SER A 167 22.06 0.97 10.64
C SER A 167 21.71 -0.38 11.29
N SER A 168 20.53 -0.92 11.00
CA SER A 168 20.08 -2.23 11.51
C SER A 168 20.38 -3.34 10.52
N ALA A 169 20.80 -4.49 11.03
CA ALA A 169 20.99 -5.70 10.23
C ALA A 169 19.71 -6.09 9.46
N VAL A 170 19.90 -6.63 8.26
CA VAL A 170 18.83 -7.29 7.51
C VAL A 170 18.46 -8.60 8.21
N GLU A 171 17.21 -9.06 8.05
CA GLU A 171 16.70 -10.27 8.71
C GLU A 171 17.53 -11.54 8.39
N ASN A 172 17.90 -11.73 7.12
CA ASN A 172 18.73 -12.84 6.65
C ASN A 172 19.74 -12.37 5.60
N PRO A 173 21.02 -12.16 5.97
CA PRO A 173 22.06 -11.68 5.06
C PRO A 173 22.30 -12.56 3.81
N ALA A 174 21.98 -13.85 3.86
CA ALA A 174 22.13 -14.77 2.74
C ALA A 174 20.97 -14.69 1.73
N SER A 175 19.83 -14.08 2.09
CA SER A 175 18.65 -14.00 1.26
C SER A 175 18.54 -12.64 0.56
N ASN A 176 18.61 -12.60 -0.77
CA ASN A 176 18.40 -11.39 -1.54
C ASN A 176 16.98 -10.81 -1.44
N THR A 177 16.02 -11.54 -0.84
CA THR A 177 14.65 -11.06 -0.57
C THR A 177 14.44 -10.67 0.90
N SER A 178 15.47 -10.74 1.75
CA SER A 178 15.44 -10.39 3.18
C SER A 178 14.72 -9.07 3.47
N ALA A 179 13.95 -9.01 4.56
CA ALA A 179 13.45 -7.75 5.09
C ALA A 179 14.58 -6.91 5.70
N PHE A 180 14.38 -5.60 5.74
CA PHE A 180 15.30 -4.62 6.29
C PHE A 180 14.54 -3.40 6.84
N ASN A 181 15.10 -2.74 7.85
CA ASN A 181 14.49 -1.56 8.45
C ASN A 181 14.63 -0.31 7.56
N VAL A 182 13.81 0.70 7.82
CA VAL A 182 13.91 2.04 7.19
C VAL A 182 15.33 2.61 7.27
N HIS A 183 15.73 3.39 6.26
CA HIS A 183 17.05 4.02 6.21
C HIS A 183 17.25 5.01 7.36
N ALA A 184 18.48 5.08 7.86
CA ALA A 184 18.93 6.09 8.83
C ALA A 184 19.21 7.44 8.16
N ALA A 185 19.67 7.43 6.91
CA ALA A 185 19.85 8.63 6.09
C ALA A 185 19.71 8.31 4.60
N PHE A 186 19.47 9.35 3.81
CA PHE A 186 19.32 9.29 2.36
C PHE A 186 19.78 10.60 1.74
N GLY A 187 20.12 10.57 0.45
CA GLY A 187 20.60 11.73 -0.28
C GLY A 187 20.42 11.59 -1.79
N LYS A 188 20.73 12.66 -2.52
CA LYS A 188 20.65 12.73 -3.98
C LYS A 188 21.93 13.33 -4.54
N TRP A 189 22.25 13.00 -5.79
CA TRP A 189 23.34 13.65 -6.51
C TRP A 189 23.11 13.63 -8.02
N THR A 190 23.73 14.59 -8.71
CA THR A 190 23.82 14.62 -10.18
C THR A 190 25.02 13.80 -10.65
N HIS A 191 24.75 12.72 -11.37
CA HIS A 191 25.73 11.78 -11.91
C HIS A 191 26.04 12.10 -13.39
N ASP A 192 27.31 12.04 -13.78
CA ASP A 192 27.76 12.13 -15.17
C ASP A 192 27.73 10.75 -15.83
N LEU A 193 26.78 10.58 -16.75
CA LEU A 193 26.59 9.35 -17.50
C LEU A 193 27.49 9.29 -18.73
N ASN A 194 27.95 10.43 -19.26
CA ASN A 194 28.96 10.42 -20.32
C ASN A 194 30.27 9.82 -19.80
N ALA A 195 30.68 10.22 -18.60
CA ALA A 195 31.87 9.68 -17.93
C ALA A 195 31.73 8.20 -17.52
N ALA A 196 30.50 7.67 -17.45
CA ALA A 196 30.23 6.28 -17.13
C ALA A 196 30.37 5.35 -18.35
N ARG A 197 30.34 5.88 -19.58
CA ARG A 197 30.35 5.07 -20.81
C ARG A 197 31.73 4.51 -21.12
N SER A 198 31.77 3.24 -21.54
CA SER A 198 33.01 2.54 -21.88
C SER A 198 32.89 1.74 -23.18
N SER A 199 33.88 1.90 -24.08
CA SER A 199 34.01 1.10 -25.31
C SER A 199 34.36 -0.37 -25.06
N GLY A 200 34.86 -0.71 -23.87
CA GLY A 200 35.20 -2.07 -23.47
C GLY A 200 34.12 -2.78 -22.65
N PHE A 201 32.92 -2.21 -22.52
CA PHE A 201 31.85 -2.66 -21.63
C PHE A 201 31.61 -4.17 -21.69
N ASP A 202 31.23 -4.67 -22.86
CA ASP A 202 30.84 -6.08 -23.01
C ASP A 202 32.00 -7.03 -22.70
N ALA A 203 33.22 -6.66 -23.11
CA ALA A 203 34.42 -7.47 -22.93
C ALA A 203 34.81 -7.58 -21.45
N TYR A 204 34.80 -6.47 -20.70
CA TYR A 204 35.11 -6.54 -19.28
C TYR A 204 33.97 -7.19 -18.50
N VAL A 205 32.70 -6.99 -18.87
CA VAL A 205 31.57 -7.65 -18.19
C VAL A 205 31.73 -9.16 -18.31
N ALA A 206 31.92 -9.67 -19.52
CA ALA A 206 32.07 -11.10 -19.77
C ALA A 206 33.24 -11.73 -19.00
N SER A 207 34.39 -11.04 -18.90
CA SER A 207 35.59 -11.55 -18.22
C SER A 207 35.55 -11.46 -16.69
N ASN A 208 34.59 -10.72 -16.13
CA ASN A 208 34.47 -10.49 -14.69
C ASN A 208 33.25 -11.16 -14.04
N LEU A 209 32.39 -11.88 -14.77
CA LEU A 209 31.25 -12.60 -14.18
C LEU A 209 31.72 -13.59 -13.09
N LEU A 210 31.09 -13.53 -11.93
CA LEU A 210 31.22 -14.56 -10.90
C LEU A 210 30.16 -15.65 -11.14
N ALA A 211 30.51 -16.90 -10.84
CA ALA A 211 29.54 -17.99 -10.86
C ALA A 211 28.39 -17.68 -9.89
N ALA A 212 27.15 -17.90 -10.33
CA ALA A 212 25.99 -17.74 -9.46
C ALA A 212 26.15 -18.66 -8.22
N PRO A 213 25.87 -18.17 -7.01
CA PRO A 213 25.72 -19.05 -5.85
C PRO A 213 24.70 -20.15 -6.18
N PRO A 214 24.88 -21.40 -5.71
CA PRO A 214 23.86 -22.41 -5.87
C PRO A 214 22.53 -21.90 -5.33
N ALA A 215 21.49 -21.89 -6.18
CA ALA A 215 20.15 -21.55 -5.73
C ALA A 215 19.75 -22.53 -4.62
N ALA A 216 19.27 -22.02 -3.49
CA ALA A 216 18.62 -22.86 -2.48
C ALA A 216 17.36 -23.45 -3.13
N THR A 217 17.44 -24.72 -3.52
CA THR A 217 16.36 -25.48 -4.14
C THR A 217 15.21 -25.63 -3.15
N SER A 218 14.17 -24.82 -3.29
CA SER A 218 12.83 -25.20 -2.85
C SER A 218 12.19 -25.98 -4.00
N ALA A 219 12.36 -27.30 -3.99
CA ALA A 219 11.76 -28.18 -4.98
C ALA A 219 10.23 -28.18 -4.80
N VAL A 220 9.52 -27.52 -5.71
CA VAL A 220 8.08 -27.72 -5.88
C VAL A 220 7.91 -28.98 -6.72
N SER A 221 7.40 -30.04 -6.10
CA SER A 221 7.10 -31.31 -6.76
C SER A 221 5.95 -31.12 -7.75
N SER A 222 6.24 -31.27 -9.04
CA SER A 222 5.24 -31.33 -10.11
C SER A 222 4.79 -32.78 -10.28
N THR A 223 3.56 -33.09 -9.89
CA THR A 223 2.91 -34.37 -10.23
C THR A 223 1.82 -34.14 -11.28
N LYS A 224 1.88 -34.96 -12.34
CA LYS A 224 0.99 -35.02 -13.50
C LYS A 224 -0.40 -35.57 -13.10
N PRO A 225 -1.50 -35.22 -13.79
CA PRO A 225 -2.87 -35.53 -13.35
C PRO A 225 -3.22 -37.01 -13.58
N SER A 226 -3.90 -37.62 -12.61
CA SER A 226 -4.61 -38.90 -12.77
C SER A 226 -6.10 -38.64 -12.97
N ALA A 227 -6.74 -39.51 -13.76
CA ALA A 227 -8.09 -39.39 -14.28
C ALA A 227 -9.18 -39.41 -13.19
N ALA A 228 -10.26 -38.68 -13.49
CA ALA A 228 -11.45 -38.53 -12.65
C ALA A 228 -12.29 -39.81 -12.53
N PRO A 229 -12.97 -40.03 -11.39
CA PRO A 229 -14.18 -40.83 -11.35
C PRO A 229 -15.42 -39.94 -11.54
N THR A 230 -16.23 -40.33 -12.51
CA THR A 230 -17.56 -39.80 -12.79
C THR A 230 -18.55 -40.39 -11.79
N THR A 231 -19.26 -39.56 -11.02
CA THR A 231 -20.53 -39.96 -10.41
C THR A 231 -21.53 -38.82 -10.47
N ILE A 232 -22.64 -39.12 -11.11
CA ILE A 232 -23.83 -38.31 -11.31
C ILE A 232 -24.57 -38.23 -9.97
N VAL A 233 -24.89 -37.02 -9.50
CA VAL A 233 -25.90 -36.84 -8.45
C VAL A 233 -26.89 -35.76 -8.88
N THR A 234 -28.14 -36.16 -8.70
CA THR A 234 -29.43 -35.59 -9.11
C THR A 234 -29.68 -34.16 -8.63
N SER A 235 -30.38 -33.43 -9.49
CA SER A 235 -30.89 -32.08 -9.30
C SER A 235 -31.85 -31.96 -8.11
N ALA A 236 -31.52 -31.08 -7.18
CA ALA A 236 -32.46 -30.53 -6.21
C ALA A 236 -32.69 -29.05 -6.52
N LYS A 237 -33.97 -28.66 -6.48
CA LYS A 237 -34.51 -27.32 -6.75
C LYS A 237 -33.84 -26.24 -5.86
N PRO A 238 -33.52 -25.02 -6.37
CA PRO A 238 -32.82 -24.01 -5.58
C PRO A 238 -33.73 -23.47 -4.46
N SER A 239 -33.20 -23.49 -3.24
CA SER A 239 -33.69 -22.68 -2.12
C SER A 239 -32.84 -21.42 -2.05
N ASN A 240 -33.46 -20.24 -2.00
CA ASN A 240 -32.81 -18.91 -1.99
C ASN A 240 -32.34 -18.47 -0.59
N SER A 241 -32.07 -19.40 0.33
CA SER A 241 -31.44 -19.08 1.62
C SER A 241 -29.98 -19.54 1.61
N PRO A 242 -29.00 -18.66 1.89
CA PRO A 242 -27.60 -19.06 1.96
C PRO A 242 -27.42 -20.15 3.02
N ILE A 243 -26.75 -21.24 2.63
CA ILE A 243 -26.41 -22.32 3.55
C ILE A 243 -25.07 -21.94 4.19
N ARG A 244 -25.13 -21.48 5.44
CA ARG A 244 -23.93 -21.23 6.25
C ARG A 244 -23.17 -22.54 6.42
N LYS A 245 -21.98 -22.64 5.83
CA LYS A 245 -21.09 -23.81 5.98
C LYS A 245 -20.03 -23.55 7.05
N GLY A 246 -19.62 -24.63 7.72
CA GLY A 246 -18.59 -24.57 8.74
C GLY A 246 -17.22 -24.16 8.18
N ILE A 247 -16.35 -23.70 9.07
CA ILE A 247 -14.95 -23.37 8.76
C ILE A 247 -14.13 -24.67 8.73
N PRO A 248 -13.38 -24.94 7.63
CA PRO A 248 -12.57 -26.15 7.52
C PRO A 248 -11.51 -26.18 8.61
N ALA A 249 -11.17 -27.35 9.15
CA ALA A 249 -10.11 -27.45 10.17
C ALA A 249 -8.71 -27.13 9.60
N SER A 250 -8.51 -27.39 8.30
CA SER A 250 -7.27 -27.11 7.58
C SER A 250 -7.54 -27.06 6.08
N CYS A 251 -6.70 -26.36 5.31
CA CYS A 251 -6.69 -26.42 3.86
C CYS A 251 -5.38 -27.07 3.35
N SER A 252 -5.49 -28.01 2.42
CA SER A 252 -4.32 -28.67 1.83
C SER A 252 -3.42 -27.66 1.13
N GLY A 253 -2.10 -27.76 1.35
CA GLY A 253 -1.10 -26.87 0.73
C GLY A 253 -1.02 -25.47 1.33
N ALA A 254 -1.87 -25.09 2.30
CA ALA A 254 -1.82 -23.77 2.94
C ALA A 254 -0.62 -23.61 3.88
N GLY A 255 -0.06 -24.72 4.38
CA GLY A 255 1.00 -24.74 5.40
C GLY A 255 0.53 -24.21 6.76
N SER A 256 1.45 -24.14 7.71
CA SER A 256 1.16 -23.56 9.03
C SER A 256 1.03 -22.04 8.94
N PRO A 257 0.18 -21.42 9.78
CA PRO A 257 0.24 -19.99 10.03
C PRO A 257 1.62 -19.52 10.42
N LYS A 258 2.06 -18.41 9.82
CA LYS A 258 3.28 -17.69 10.19
C LYS A 258 3.08 -16.96 11.51
N PHE A 259 1.88 -16.41 11.71
CA PHE A 259 1.53 -15.61 12.87
C PHE A 259 0.56 -16.36 13.78
N GLN A 260 0.70 -16.14 15.09
CA GLN A 260 -0.28 -16.60 16.07
C GLN A 260 -1.47 -15.65 16.09
N GLY A 261 -2.64 -16.17 16.45
CA GLY A 261 -3.82 -15.35 16.65
C GLY A 261 -4.74 -15.93 17.71
N VAL A 262 -5.52 -15.05 18.33
CA VAL A 262 -6.54 -15.37 19.32
C VAL A 262 -7.89 -15.04 18.70
N LEU A 263 -8.87 -15.92 18.91
CA LEU A 263 -10.22 -15.81 18.38
C LEU A 263 -11.21 -15.50 19.50
N ALA A 264 -12.25 -14.76 19.15
CA ALA A 264 -13.39 -14.58 20.02
C ALA A 264 -14.09 -15.92 20.29
N SER A 265 -14.78 -16.03 21.43
CA SER A 265 -15.52 -17.24 21.78
C SER A 265 -16.49 -17.64 20.67
N GLY A 266 -16.49 -18.92 20.29
CA GLY A 266 -17.31 -19.46 19.22
C GLY A 266 -16.86 -19.09 17.80
N TRP A 267 -15.64 -18.57 17.60
CA TRP A 267 -15.06 -18.35 16.28
C TRP A 267 -14.01 -19.40 15.91
N LYS A 268 -13.90 -19.66 14.61
CA LYS A 268 -12.84 -20.46 13.99
C LYS A 268 -12.15 -19.65 12.90
N ALA A 269 -10.86 -19.87 12.72
CA ALA A 269 -10.08 -19.32 11.61
C ALA A 269 -9.09 -20.36 11.09
N THR A 270 -8.96 -20.43 9.77
CA THR A 270 -8.09 -21.37 9.07
C THR A 270 -7.33 -20.65 7.98
N LYS A 271 -6.01 -20.84 7.94
CA LYS A 271 -5.19 -20.34 6.84
C LYS A 271 -5.52 -21.10 5.58
N VAL A 272 -5.78 -20.39 4.49
CA VAL A 272 -6.10 -20.97 3.18
C VAL A 272 -4.97 -20.82 2.17
N LEU A 273 -4.10 -19.81 2.33
CA LEU A 273 -2.92 -19.60 1.51
C LEU A 273 -1.87 -18.75 2.24
N GLY A 274 -0.59 -18.94 1.92
CA GLY A 274 0.52 -18.09 2.36
C GLY A 274 1.48 -17.79 1.21
N GLY A 275 2.48 -16.94 1.47
CA GLY A 275 3.50 -16.59 0.47
C GLY A 275 3.01 -15.58 -0.57
N LEU A 276 1.94 -14.85 -0.28
CA LEU A 276 1.44 -13.78 -1.14
C LEU A 276 2.31 -12.52 -0.99
N THR A 277 2.41 -11.74 -2.05
CA THR A 277 3.10 -10.44 -2.05
C THR A 277 2.10 -9.36 -1.63
N SER A 278 2.22 -8.86 -0.39
CA SER A 278 1.37 -7.79 0.16
C SER A 278 -0.10 -7.87 -0.27
N PRO A 279 -0.82 -8.98 0.02
CA PRO A 279 -2.19 -9.18 -0.43
C PRO A 279 -3.16 -8.17 0.20
N ARG A 280 -3.91 -7.44 -0.63
CA ARG A 280 -4.83 -6.37 -0.24
C ARG A 280 -6.28 -6.83 -0.42
N SER A 281 -7.05 -6.16 -1.28
CA SER A 281 -8.49 -6.39 -1.42
C SER A 281 -8.81 -7.73 -2.07
N ILE A 282 -9.90 -8.33 -1.64
CA ILE A 282 -10.45 -9.60 -2.12
C ILE A 282 -11.72 -9.33 -2.91
N GLN A 283 -11.92 -10.02 -4.03
CA GLN A 283 -13.16 -10.00 -4.80
C GLN A 283 -13.52 -11.44 -5.21
N PHE A 284 -14.72 -11.91 -4.87
CA PHE A 284 -15.23 -13.15 -5.44
C PHE A 284 -15.88 -12.89 -6.81
N ASP A 285 -15.68 -13.81 -7.74
CA ASP A 285 -16.37 -13.79 -9.03
C ASP A 285 -17.71 -14.55 -9.00
N SER A 286 -18.44 -14.51 -10.12
CA SER A 286 -19.75 -15.15 -10.25
C SER A 286 -19.69 -16.68 -10.18
N ALA A 287 -18.55 -17.29 -10.50
CA ALA A 287 -18.29 -18.73 -10.37
C ALA A 287 -17.84 -19.14 -8.95
N GLY A 288 -17.60 -18.18 -8.05
CA GLY A 288 -17.17 -18.41 -6.67
C GLY A 288 -15.65 -18.53 -6.51
N ASN A 289 -14.88 -18.18 -7.54
CA ASN A 289 -13.43 -18.08 -7.44
C ASN A 289 -13.03 -16.77 -6.77
N MET A 290 -11.88 -16.77 -6.12
CA MET A 290 -11.37 -15.60 -5.42
C MET A 290 -10.30 -14.87 -6.25
N LEU A 291 -10.43 -13.56 -6.35
CA LEU A 291 -9.45 -12.64 -6.89
C LEU A 291 -8.80 -11.87 -5.72
N VAL A 292 -7.48 -11.75 -5.73
CA VAL A 292 -6.73 -11.02 -4.70
C VAL A 292 -5.77 -10.06 -5.36
N VAL A 293 -5.86 -8.78 -4.99
CA VAL A 293 -4.83 -7.79 -5.38
C VAL A 293 -3.58 -8.04 -4.55
N GLN A 294 -2.48 -8.40 -5.21
CA GLN A 294 -1.14 -8.44 -4.62
C GLN A 294 -0.43 -7.14 -4.98
N SER A 295 -0.33 -6.24 -3.99
CA SER A 295 0.19 -4.89 -4.21
C SER A 295 1.61 -4.93 -4.77
N GLY A 296 1.83 -4.27 -5.90
CA GLY A 296 3.13 -4.29 -6.57
C GLY A 296 3.35 -5.46 -7.54
N LYS A 297 2.34 -6.31 -7.74
CA LYS A 297 2.44 -7.54 -8.56
C LYS A 297 1.26 -7.72 -9.51
N GLY A 298 0.04 -7.43 -9.07
CA GLY A 298 -1.18 -7.51 -9.88
C GLY A 298 -2.31 -8.25 -9.19
N ILE A 299 -3.10 -9.01 -9.95
CA ILE A 299 -4.28 -9.74 -9.44
C ILE A 299 -4.05 -11.24 -9.59
N SER A 300 -4.06 -11.98 -8.48
CA SER A 300 -4.09 -13.45 -8.50
C SER A 300 -5.52 -13.98 -8.50
N TYR A 301 -5.70 -15.11 -9.16
CA TYR A 301 -6.95 -15.86 -9.27
C TYR A 301 -6.81 -17.21 -8.57
N HIS A 302 -7.77 -17.54 -7.73
CA HIS A 302 -7.76 -18.74 -6.90
C HIS A 302 -9.09 -19.49 -7.05
N VAL A 303 -9.01 -20.74 -7.54
CA VAL A 303 -10.18 -21.62 -7.61
C VAL A 303 -10.48 -22.14 -6.22
N MET A 304 -11.76 -22.03 -5.81
CA MET A 304 -12.23 -22.39 -4.48
C MET A 304 -13.06 -23.67 -4.53
N ASN A 305 -12.86 -24.57 -3.57
CA ASN A 305 -13.74 -25.72 -3.38
C ASN A 305 -14.94 -25.39 -2.46
N GLY A 306 -15.85 -26.35 -2.32
CA GLY A 306 -17.05 -26.21 -1.48
C GLY A 306 -16.76 -25.97 0.01
N ASP A 307 -15.56 -26.31 0.49
CA ASP A 307 -15.12 -26.15 1.88
C ASP A 307 -14.43 -24.79 2.13
N GLY A 308 -14.25 -23.98 1.09
CA GLY A 308 -13.64 -22.65 1.20
C GLY A 308 -12.11 -22.69 1.14
N CYS A 309 -11.54 -23.81 0.69
CA CYS A 309 -10.11 -23.96 0.45
C CYS A 309 -9.77 -23.73 -1.03
N ILE A 310 -8.53 -23.30 -1.28
CA ILE A 310 -8.00 -23.09 -2.63
C ILE A 310 -7.56 -24.43 -3.23
N THR A 311 -7.93 -24.70 -4.47
CA THR A 311 -7.51 -25.89 -5.23
C THR A 311 -6.44 -25.58 -6.27
N SER A 312 -6.42 -24.37 -6.83
CA SER A 312 -5.40 -23.93 -7.77
C SER A 312 -5.30 -22.41 -7.81
N THR A 313 -4.10 -21.91 -8.13
CA THR A 313 -3.81 -20.47 -8.23
C THR A 313 -3.14 -20.16 -9.57
N LYS A 314 -3.45 -18.99 -10.16
CA LYS A 314 -2.68 -18.38 -11.26
C LYS A 314 -2.64 -16.87 -11.11
N MET A 315 -1.72 -16.19 -11.80
CA MET A 315 -1.83 -14.74 -12.01
C MET A 315 -2.86 -14.48 -13.10
N LEU A 316 -3.85 -13.64 -12.79
CA LEU A 316 -4.88 -13.20 -13.73
C LEU A 316 -4.43 -11.96 -14.50
N VAL A 317 -3.89 -10.98 -13.77
CA VAL A 317 -3.35 -9.73 -14.31
C VAL A 317 -1.96 -9.54 -13.71
N SER A 318 -0.94 -9.43 -14.55
CA SER A 318 0.41 -9.01 -14.16
C SER A 318 0.54 -7.51 -14.44
N LEU A 319 0.34 -6.71 -13.40
CA LEU A 319 0.40 -5.25 -13.50
C LEU A 319 0.86 -4.70 -12.16
N ASN A 320 2.15 -4.39 -12.07
CA ASN A 320 2.79 -4.00 -10.83
C ASN A 320 2.27 -2.68 -10.27
N SER A 321 1.60 -1.87 -11.10
CA SER A 321 1.00 -0.62 -10.65
C SER A 321 -0.23 -0.77 -9.76
N LEU A 322 -0.87 -1.93 -9.76
CA LEU A 322 -2.02 -2.22 -8.91
C LEU A 322 -1.58 -2.36 -7.45
N ASN A 323 -2.31 -1.69 -6.55
CA ASN A 323 -1.88 -1.59 -5.16
C ASN A 323 -2.97 -1.87 -4.10
N HIS A 324 -4.26 -1.80 -4.44
CA HIS A 324 -5.35 -2.04 -3.48
C HIS A 324 -6.71 -2.27 -4.14
N GLY A 325 -7.27 -1.26 -4.82
CA GLY A 325 -8.66 -1.27 -5.27
C GLY A 325 -8.98 -2.35 -6.30
N ILE A 326 -10.08 -3.07 -6.07
CA ILE A 326 -10.67 -4.05 -6.98
C ILE A 326 -12.19 -4.02 -6.79
N ALA A 327 -12.94 -4.13 -7.88
CA ALA A 327 -14.38 -4.30 -7.84
C ALA A 327 -14.85 -5.09 -9.06
N MET A 328 -15.99 -5.75 -8.96
CA MET A 328 -16.63 -6.45 -10.07
C MET A 328 -17.97 -5.78 -10.38
N SER A 329 -18.32 -5.68 -11.67
CA SER A 329 -19.69 -5.30 -12.06
C SER A 329 -20.70 -6.33 -11.52
N PRO A 330 -21.93 -5.92 -11.14
CA PRO A 330 -22.92 -6.86 -10.60
C PRO A 330 -23.30 -8.04 -11.51
N ASP A 331 -23.14 -7.90 -12.83
CA ASP A 331 -23.33 -8.99 -13.80
C ASP A 331 -22.13 -9.95 -13.90
N GLY A 332 -21.03 -9.65 -13.21
CA GLY A 332 -19.80 -10.44 -13.19
C GLY A 332 -18.98 -10.38 -14.47
N LYS A 333 -19.24 -9.43 -15.37
CA LYS A 333 -18.61 -9.36 -16.70
C LYS A 333 -17.52 -8.31 -16.84
N THR A 334 -17.35 -7.42 -15.88
CA THR A 334 -16.33 -6.38 -15.92
C THR A 334 -15.59 -6.34 -14.59
N LEU A 335 -14.28 -6.53 -14.67
CA LEU A 335 -13.37 -6.38 -13.53
C LEU A 335 -12.79 -4.96 -13.56
N TYR A 336 -12.80 -4.28 -12.42
CA TYR A 336 -12.16 -2.99 -12.21
C TYR A 336 -11.02 -3.13 -11.22
N ALA A 337 -9.92 -2.43 -11.45
CA ALA A 337 -8.82 -2.33 -10.49
C ALA A 337 -8.10 -0.99 -10.65
N SER A 338 -7.45 -0.55 -9.58
CA SER A 338 -6.82 0.77 -9.54
C SER A 338 -5.32 0.71 -9.28
N SER A 339 -4.57 1.60 -9.94
CA SER A 339 -3.26 2.04 -9.48
C SER A 339 -3.39 3.27 -8.57
N MET A 340 -2.26 3.90 -8.22
CA MET A 340 -2.24 5.20 -7.56
C MET A 340 -2.90 6.33 -8.35
N THR A 341 -2.82 6.25 -9.68
CA THR A 341 -3.11 7.39 -10.56
C THR A 341 -4.29 7.13 -11.49
N GLN A 342 -4.67 5.87 -11.66
CA GLN A 342 -5.65 5.44 -12.66
C GLN A 342 -6.58 4.36 -12.14
N VAL A 343 -7.76 4.28 -12.75
CA VAL A 343 -8.66 3.12 -12.67
C VAL A 343 -8.75 2.47 -14.04
N TYR A 344 -8.63 1.15 -14.05
CA TYR A 344 -8.72 0.30 -15.23
C TYR A 344 -9.98 -0.55 -15.19
N SER A 345 -10.41 -0.99 -16.36
CA SER A 345 -11.44 -2.00 -16.55
C SER A 345 -10.96 -3.09 -17.51
N TRP A 346 -11.50 -4.30 -17.33
CA TRP A 346 -11.33 -5.43 -18.23
C TRP A 346 -12.66 -6.16 -18.41
N PRO A 347 -13.02 -6.58 -19.63
CA PRO A 347 -13.98 -7.67 -19.79
C PRO A 347 -13.49 -8.89 -19.00
N TYR A 348 -14.38 -9.54 -18.26
CA TYR A 348 -14.05 -10.68 -17.39
C TYR A 348 -14.92 -11.88 -17.72
N ASP A 349 -14.29 -13.05 -17.83
CA ASP A 349 -14.96 -14.34 -17.99
C ASP A 349 -14.66 -15.21 -16.76
N ALA A 350 -15.67 -15.39 -15.89
CA ALA A 350 -15.56 -16.21 -14.68
C ALA A 350 -15.44 -17.71 -14.97
N THR A 351 -15.94 -18.18 -16.12
CA THR A 351 -15.86 -19.60 -16.50
C THR A 351 -14.44 -19.93 -16.95
N ALA A 352 -13.85 -19.06 -17.76
CA ALA A 352 -12.46 -19.21 -18.20
C ALA A 352 -11.42 -18.74 -17.15
N GLY A 353 -11.86 -17.93 -16.18
CA GLY A 353 -10.98 -17.25 -15.24
C GLY A 353 -9.97 -16.37 -15.97
N SER A 354 -10.45 -15.53 -16.90
CA SER A 354 -9.60 -14.71 -17.78
C SER A 354 -10.13 -13.29 -17.94
N VAL A 355 -9.24 -12.37 -18.29
CA VAL A 355 -9.57 -10.99 -18.65
C VAL A 355 -9.34 -10.73 -20.13
N GLY A 356 -10.14 -9.83 -20.71
CA GLY A 356 -9.97 -9.31 -22.07
C GLY A 356 -9.00 -8.13 -22.13
N THR A 357 -9.15 -7.26 -23.13
CA THR A 357 -8.32 -6.07 -23.30
C THR A 357 -8.58 -5.05 -22.18
N ARG A 358 -7.50 -4.55 -21.59
CA ARG A 358 -7.53 -3.48 -20.58
C ARG A 358 -7.97 -2.15 -21.18
N THR A 359 -8.77 -1.38 -20.44
CA THR A 359 -9.09 0.02 -20.75
C THR A 359 -8.88 0.89 -19.52
N THR A 360 -8.19 2.03 -19.67
CA THR A 360 -8.09 3.07 -18.64
C THR A 360 -9.37 3.92 -18.66
N ILE A 361 -10.09 3.98 -17.55
CA ILE A 361 -11.40 4.62 -17.46
C ILE A 361 -11.41 5.87 -16.57
N ILE A 362 -10.45 6.00 -15.66
CA ILE A 362 -10.25 7.19 -14.82
C ILE A 362 -8.75 7.48 -14.73
N THR A 363 -8.36 8.74 -14.87
CA THR A 363 -6.98 9.24 -14.75
C THR A 363 -6.92 10.46 -13.84
N GLY A 364 -5.75 11.08 -13.67
CA GLY A 364 -5.63 12.37 -12.99
C GLY A 364 -5.71 12.31 -11.47
N MET A 365 -5.68 11.12 -10.87
CA MET A 365 -5.50 10.98 -9.43
C MET A 365 -4.08 11.37 -9.04
N TYR A 366 -3.94 12.05 -7.91
CA TYR A 366 -2.66 12.64 -7.50
C TYR A 366 -1.60 11.56 -7.27
N ASN A 367 -0.42 11.80 -7.82
CA ASN A 367 0.72 10.90 -7.76
C ASN A 367 1.78 11.40 -6.76
N GLY A 368 1.53 11.19 -5.48
CA GLY A 368 2.47 11.56 -4.43
C GLY A 368 1.86 11.44 -3.04
N GLY A 369 2.71 11.61 -2.04
CA GLY A 369 2.26 11.66 -0.66
C GLY A 369 2.18 10.32 0.06
N ALA A 370 1.52 10.33 1.21
CA ALA A 370 1.41 9.20 2.11
C ALA A 370 0.27 8.22 1.74
N HIS A 371 -0.81 8.68 1.10
CA HIS A 371 -2.00 7.85 0.82
C HIS A 371 -2.16 7.50 -0.65
N LEU A 372 -1.73 6.28 -0.98
CA LEU A 372 -1.53 5.83 -2.36
C LEU A 372 -2.63 4.88 -2.88
N THR A 373 -3.49 4.36 -2.00
CA THR A 373 -4.57 3.44 -2.38
C THR A 373 -5.76 4.18 -2.99
N ARG A 374 -6.45 3.55 -3.94
CA ARG A 374 -7.68 4.06 -4.54
C ARG A 374 -8.78 3.01 -4.46
N THR A 375 -9.52 2.99 -3.36
CA THR A 375 -10.53 1.94 -3.15
C THR A 375 -11.67 2.08 -4.13
N LEU A 376 -12.13 0.94 -4.65
CA LEU A 376 -13.22 0.86 -5.61
C LEU A 376 -14.43 0.17 -4.97
N ALA A 377 -15.63 0.67 -5.23
CA ALA A 377 -16.87 -0.04 -4.96
C ALA A 377 -17.88 0.25 -6.07
N VAL A 378 -18.64 -0.76 -6.50
CA VAL A 378 -19.74 -0.58 -7.45
C VAL A 378 -21.05 -0.57 -6.69
N ALA A 379 -21.92 0.41 -6.96
CA ALA A 379 -23.21 0.50 -6.28
C ALA A 379 -24.09 -0.72 -6.64
N PRO A 380 -24.52 -1.55 -5.66
CA PRO A 380 -25.20 -2.82 -5.96
C PRO A 380 -26.51 -2.64 -6.74
N HIS A 381 -27.24 -1.57 -6.44
CA HIS A 381 -28.52 -1.20 -7.05
C HIS A 381 -28.41 -0.36 -8.34
N LYS A 382 -27.21 0.16 -8.65
CA LYS A 382 -26.93 0.99 -9.82
C LYS A 382 -25.57 0.58 -10.41
N PRO A 383 -25.54 -0.52 -11.18
CA PRO A 383 -24.31 -1.20 -11.59
C PRO A 383 -23.34 -0.34 -12.42
N ASN A 384 -23.81 0.78 -12.97
CA ASN A 384 -23.01 1.76 -13.71
C ASN A 384 -22.29 2.78 -12.81
N LEU A 385 -22.59 2.86 -11.51
CA LEU A 385 -21.96 3.82 -10.62
C LEU A 385 -20.74 3.21 -9.93
N LEU A 386 -19.57 3.73 -10.27
CA LEU A 386 -18.30 3.37 -9.66
C LEU A 386 -17.89 4.44 -8.63
N VAL A 387 -17.76 4.02 -7.38
CA VAL A 387 -17.23 4.83 -6.28
C VAL A 387 -15.72 4.64 -6.21
N VAL A 388 -15.00 5.75 -6.07
CA VAL A 388 -13.54 5.77 -5.95
C VAL A 388 -13.15 6.64 -4.77
N SER A 389 -12.42 6.07 -3.82
CA SER A 389 -11.84 6.80 -2.68
C SER A 389 -10.42 7.28 -2.99
N HIS A 390 -10.07 8.49 -2.55
CA HIS A 390 -8.73 9.05 -2.68
C HIS A 390 -8.32 9.80 -1.41
N GLY A 391 -7.31 9.28 -0.70
CA GLY A 391 -6.78 9.90 0.52
C GLY A 391 -6.01 11.23 0.29
N SER A 392 -5.54 11.82 1.38
CA SER A 392 -4.75 13.06 1.38
C SER A 392 -3.31 12.86 0.89
N ASN A 393 -2.65 13.93 0.46
CA ASN A 393 -1.23 13.89 0.11
C ASN A 393 -0.32 13.76 1.35
N ASP A 394 -0.71 14.35 2.47
CA ASP A 394 0.13 14.40 3.67
C ASP A 394 -0.73 14.21 4.92
N ASN A 395 -0.09 14.15 6.09
CA ASN A 395 -0.77 14.09 7.37
C ASN A 395 -1.69 15.30 7.59
N PHE A 396 -1.23 16.50 7.20
CA PHE A 396 -2.01 17.76 7.20
C PHE A 396 -1.98 18.41 5.81
N ASP A 397 -2.74 17.85 4.88
CA ASP A 397 -2.97 18.36 3.52
C ASP A 397 -3.99 19.51 3.55
N THR A 398 -3.54 20.72 3.88
CA THR A 398 -4.40 21.92 4.00
C THR A 398 -5.18 22.22 2.72
N ALA A 399 -4.60 21.95 1.55
CA ALA A 399 -5.24 22.15 0.25
C ALA A 399 -6.46 21.23 0.03
N ALA A 400 -6.50 20.06 0.69
CA ALA A 400 -7.65 19.15 0.61
C ALA A 400 -8.91 19.67 1.34
N GLY A 401 -8.81 20.80 2.06
CA GLY A 401 -9.98 21.53 2.53
C GLY A 401 -10.83 22.13 1.40
N ASP A 402 -10.29 22.24 0.18
CA ASP A 402 -11.05 22.54 -1.03
C ASP A 402 -11.30 21.25 -1.83
N PRO A 403 -12.56 20.82 -2.06
CA PRO A 403 -12.85 19.61 -2.82
C PRO A 403 -12.34 19.65 -4.27
N LYS A 404 -12.08 20.84 -4.84
CA LYS A 404 -11.48 20.99 -6.18
C LYS A 404 -10.05 20.46 -6.26
N THR A 405 -9.38 20.30 -5.12
CA THR A 405 -8.05 19.70 -5.02
C THR A 405 -8.07 18.21 -5.37
N GLY A 406 -9.22 17.53 -5.23
CA GLY A 406 -9.37 16.12 -5.59
C GLY A 406 -8.62 15.14 -4.69
N ARG A 407 -8.44 15.47 -3.40
CA ARG A 407 -7.78 14.61 -2.39
C ARG A 407 -8.58 14.64 -1.07
N ALA A 408 -8.39 13.63 -0.23
CA ALA A 408 -9.17 13.41 0.99
C ALA A 408 -10.69 13.42 0.71
N ILE A 409 -11.09 12.69 -0.33
CA ILE A 409 -12.39 12.80 -0.99
C ILE A 409 -12.81 11.48 -1.61
N ILE A 410 -14.12 11.22 -1.62
CA ILE A 410 -14.73 10.08 -2.31
C ILE A 410 -15.61 10.62 -3.43
N LYS A 411 -15.45 10.06 -4.64
CA LYS A 411 -16.18 10.47 -5.82
C LYS A 411 -16.91 9.30 -6.47
N VAL A 412 -17.99 9.62 -7.17
CA VAL A 412 -18.82 8.66 -7.91
C VAL A 412 -18.77 9.01 -9.40
N PHE A 413 -18.58 7.99 -10.24
CA PHE A 413 -18.49 8.11 -11.69
C PHE A 413 -19.56 7.24 -12.35
N ASP A 414 -20.30 7.83 -13.29
CA ASP A 414 -21.29 7.11 -14.08
C ASP A 414 -20.67 6.49 -15.33
N LEU A 415 -20.42 5.18 -15.29
CA LEU A 415 -19.80 4.46 -16.39
C LEU A 415 -20.69 4.34 -17.64
N SER A 416 -22.00 4.63 -17.54
CA SER A 416 -22.87 4.69 -18.72
C SER A 416 -22.60 5.94 -19.58
N ALA A 417 -22.00 6.97 -18.99
CA ALA A 417 -21.62 8.21 -19.64
C ALA A 417 -20.08 8.35 -19.77
N LEU A 418 -19.36 7.23 -19.75
CA LEU A 418 -17.90 7.20 -19.81
C LEU A 418 -17.39 7.89 -21.09
N PRO A 419 -16.60 8.97 -20.98
CA PRO A 419 -15.98 9.60 -22.14
C PRO A 419 -15.00 8.63 -22.83
N SER A 420 -14.78 8.79 -24.13
CA SER A 420 -13.85 7.95 -24.89
C SER A 420 -12.41 7.99 -24.35
N ALA A 421 -12.00 9.13 -23.78
CA ALA A 421 -10.70 9.31 -23.13
C ALA A 421 -10.69 8.90 -21.63
N GLY A 422 -11.81 8.39 -21.11
CA GLY A 422 -12.04 8.20 -19.68
C GLY A 422 -12.33 9.51 -18.95
N TYR A 423 -12.65 9.39 -17.66
CA TYR A 423 -12.78 10.55 -16.77
C TYR A 423 -11.41 11.03 -16.28
N ASN A 424 -11.29 12.33 -16.05
CA ASN A 424 -10.29 12.86 -15.13
C ASN A 424 -10.88 12.89 -13.71
N TYR A 425 -10.18 12.36 -12.71
CA TYR A 425 -10.69 12.21 -11.35
C TYR A 425 -10.99 13.55 -10.70
N VAL A 426 -10.15 14.56 -10.91
CA VAL A 426 -10.30 15.87 -10.28
C VAL A 426 -11.54 16.59 -10.84
N SER A 427 -11.70 16.62 -12.17
CA SER A 427 -12.77 17.38 -12.83
C SER A 427 -14.05 16.59 -13.16
N GLY A 428 -14.01 15.26 -13.20
CA GLY A 428 -15.14 14.38 -13.52
C GLY A 428 -15.83 13.79 -12.30
N GLY A 429 -16.99 13.16 -12.48
CA GLY A 429 -17.77 12.56 -11.39
C GLY A 429 -18.35 13.58 -10.40
N TRP A 430 -19.18 13.12 -9.46
CA TRP A 430 -19.69 13.93 -8.36
C TRP A 430 -19.16 13.43 -7.01
N LEU A 431 -19.36 14.23 -5.96
CA LEU A 431 -18.88 13.93 -4.61
C LEU A 431 -19.81 12.95 -3.90
N ALA A 432 -19.23 12.00 -3.16
CA ALA A 432 -19.91 11.24 -2.11
C ALA A 432 -19.57 11.77 -0.69
N GLY A 433 -18.78 12.84 -0.61
CA GLY A 433 -18.27 13.43 0.61
C GLY A 433 -16.80 13.86 0.44
N TYR A 434 -16.38 14.89 1.15
CA TYR A 434 -14.98 15.35 1.19
C TYR A 434 -14.53 15.73 2.60
N GLY A 435 -13.23 15.95 2.79
CA GLY A 435 -12.67 16.16 4.13
C GLY A 435 -12.57 14.86 4.91
N GLN A 436 -12.18 13.79 4.22
CA GLN A 436 -12.01 12.43 4.72
C GLN A 436 -10.57 12.02 4.51
N ARG A 437 -9.74 12.06 5.56
CA ARG A 437 -8.27 12.01 5.43
C ARG A 437 -7.80 10.85 4.56
N ASN A 438 -8.27 9.64 4.87
CA ASN A 438 -7.98 8.44 4.10
C ASN A 438 -8.98 7.32 4.42
N ASP A 439 -10.14 7.38 3.76
CA ASP A 439 -11.20 6.37 3.85
C ASP A 439 -10.88 5.19 2.92
N VAL A 440 -10.06 4.25 3.42
CA VAL A 440 -9.61 3.11 2.61
C VAL A 440 -10.70 2.03 2.54
N GLY A 441 -11.36 1.71 3.65
CA GLY A 441 -12.46 0.75 3.62
C GLY A 441 -13.78 1.44 3.29
N ILE A 442 -14.45 1.02 2.22
CA ILE A 442 -15.80 1.46 1.87
C ILE A 442 -16.71 0.26 1.56
N THR A 443 -17.98 0.36 1.95
CA THR A 443 -18.97 -0.70 1.72
C THR A 443 -20.39 -0.16 1.67
N PHE A 444 -21.32 -0.96 1.16
CA PHE A 444 -22.74 -0.63 1.09
C PHE A 444 -23.53 -1.43 2.11
N ASP A 445 -24.49 -0.78 2.78
CA ASP A 445 -25.47 -1.47 3.62
C ASP A 445 -26.64 -2.05 2.82
N GLY A 446 -27.60 -2.66 3.52
CA GLY A 446 -28.78 -3.28 2.90
C GLY A 446 -29.79 -2.31 2.30
N ASN A 447 -29.63 -1.01 2.51
CA ASN A 447 -30.38 0.05 1.82
C ASN A 447 -29.58 0.62 0.63
N ASN A 448 -28.40 0.06 0.34
CA ASN A 448 -27.43 0.56 -0.64
C ASN A 448 -26.83 1.93 -0.30
N MET A 449 -26.74 2.27 0.98
CA MET A 449 -26.08 3.48 1.42
C MET A 449 -24.60 3.22 1.62
N LEU A 450 -23.75 4.17 1.22
CA LEU A 450 -22.31 4.08 1.33
C LEU A 450 -21.84 4.41 2.75
N TRP A 451 -20.96 3.56 3.26
CA TRP A 451 -20.23 3.71 4.52
C TRP A 451 -18.73 3.68 4.26
N GLY A 452 -17.94 4.37 5.08
CA GLY A 452 -16.48 4.34 5.00
C GLY A 452 -15.81 4.36 6.36
N VAL A 453 -14.61 3.79 6.44
CA VAL A 453 -13.77 3.81 7.64
C VAL A 453 -12.50 4.61 7.38
N GLU A 454 -12.29 5.65 8.18
CA GLU A 454 -11.20 6.64 8.00
C GLU A 454 -9.97 6.27 8.84
N ASN A 455 -8.79 6.43 8.24
CA ASN A 455 -7.52 6.57 8.97
C ASN A 455 -7.28 8.07 9.25
N SER A 456 -7.45 8.49 10.50
CA SER A 456 -7.28 9.87 10.95
C SER A 456 -5.81 10.25 11.10
N GLY A 457 -5.54 11.44 11.64
CA GLY A 457 -4.21 12.06 11.57
C GLY A 457 -3.21 11.59 12.64
N ASP A 458 -1.93 11.80 12.34
CA ASP A 458 -0.77 11.39 13.14
C ASP A 458 -0.14 12.58 13.90
N ASN A 459 0.67 12.30 14.91
CA ASN A 459 1.52 13.28 15.64
C ASN A 459 0.77 14.51 16.22
N PHE A 460 -0.44 14.29 16.75
CA PHE A 460 -1.31 15.36 17.24
C PHE A 460 -0.80 16.05 18.51
N LYS A 461 -0.81 17.38 18.47
CA LYS A 461 -0.60 18.25 19.64
C LYS A 461 -1.72 19.28 19.74
N ARG A 462 -2.41 19.37 20.89
CA ARG A 462 -3.38 20.44 21.15
C ARG A 462 -2.65 21.70 21.59
N THR A 463 -2.78 22.78 20.83
CA THR A 463 -2.10 24.06 21.10
C THR A 463 -3.08 25.15 21.50
N VAL A 464 -3.03 25.57 22.77
CA VAL A 464 -3.94 26.58 23.33
C VAL A 464 -3.12 27.62 24.09
N ASN A 465 -3.38 28.90 23.84
CA ASN A 465 -2.66 30.02 24.45
C ASN A 465 -1.12 29.88 24.34
N GLY A 466 -0.63 29.39 23.19
CA GLY A 466 0.79 29.18 22.93
C GLY A 466 1.41 27.93 23.57
N LYS A 467 0.66 27.16 24.35
CA LYS A 467 1.12 25.89 24.95
C LYS A 467 0.64 24.71 24.12
N SER A 468 1.58 23.94 23.57
CA SER A 468 1.31 22.68 22.87
C SER A 468 1.44 21.48 23.81
N THR A 469 0.38 20.68 23.90
CA THR A 469 0.34 19.43 24.67
C THR A 469 0.21 18.27 23.69
N ASP A 470 1.10 17.28 23.80
CA ASP A 470 1.01 16.06 23.00
C ASP A 470 -0.20 15.22 23.44
N ILE A 471 -1.06 14.88 22.49
CA ILE A 471 -2.27 14.08 22.69
C ILE A 471 -2.30 12.86 21.76
N HIS A 472 -1.24 12.63 20.97
CA HIS A 472 -1.30 11.71 19.84
C HIS A 472 -1.60 10.28 20.27
N ASN A 473 -1.08 9.80 21.40
CA ASN A 473 -1.22 8.38 21.76
C ASN A 473 -2.67 7.90 21.87
N ASN A 474 -3.61 8.79 22.21
CA ASN A 474 -5.01 8.44 22.35
C ASN A 474 -5.96 9.42 21.64
N ASN A 475 -5.46 10.23 20.71
CA ASN A 475 -6.27 11.09 19.85
C ASN A 475 -5.54 11.38 18.51
N PRO A 476 -6.27 11.67 17.42
CA PRO A 476 -7.72 11.60 17.29
C PRO A 476 -8.22 10.15 17.13
N GLY A 477 -9.52 9.94 17.33
CA GLY A 477 -10.14 8.67 17.00
C GLY A 477 -10.18 8.43 15.49
N GLU A 478 -10.03 7.16 15.09
CA GLU A 478 -10.40 6.72 13.74
C GLU A 478 -11.93 6.82 13.61
N LYS A 479 -12.48 6.85 12.39
CA LYS A 479 -13.92 7.15 12.20
C LYS A 479 -14.63 6.14 11.33
N LEU A 480 -15.92 5.94 11.60
CA LEU A 480 -16.89 5.32 10.70
C LEU A 480 -17.82 6.41 10.18
N HIS A 481 -17.77 6.67 8.88
CA HIS A 481 -18.57 7.69 8.20
C HIS A 481 -19.77 7.06 7.50
N TYR A 482 -20.87 7.82 7.46
CA TYR A 482 -22.04 7.54 6.63
C TYR A 482 -22.10 8.57 5.50
N MET A 483 -22.01 8.11 4.26
CA MET A 483 -22.01 8.94 3.04
C MET A 483 -23.37 8.94 2.34
N GLY A 484 -24.17 7.88 2.56
CA GLY A 484 -25.55 7.80 2.08
C GLY A 484 -25.67 7.38 0.61
N ASP A 485 -26.70 7.91 -0.04
CA ASP A 485 -27.13 7.53 -1.39
C ASP A 485 -26.19 8.10 -2.46
N VAL A 486 -25.34 7.23 -3.01
CA VAL A 486 -24.35 7.60 -4.05
C VAL A 486 -24.97 7.97 -5.40
N THR A 487 -26.29 7.79 -5.59
CA THR A 487 -26.97 8.23 -6.81
C THR A 487 -27.15 9.75 -6.88
N LYS A 488 -26.82 10.46 -5.80
CA LYS A 488 -26.92 11.92 -5.69
C LYS A 488 -25.59 12.50 -5.22
N PRO A 489 -25.27 13.74 -5.61
CA PRO A 489 -24.14 14.47 -5.03
C PRO A 489 -24.30 14.66 -3.52
N ASN A 490 -23.28 14.28 -2.76
CA ASN A 490 -23.09 14.63 -1.36
C ASN A 490 -21.87 15.57 -1.28
N ASN A 491 -22.14 16.87 -1.07
CA ASN A 491 -21.12 17.91 -0.96
C ASN A 491 -20.80 18.24 0.51
N ASP A 492 -21.12 17.34 1.44
CA ASP A 492 -20.86 17.55 2.85
C ASP A 492 -19.38 17.39 3.19
N TRP A 493 -18.94 18.15 4.20
CA TRP A 493 -17.57 18.15 4.70
C TRP A 493 -17.44 17.32 5.97
N TYR A 494 -16.54 16.35 6.00
CA TYR A 494 -16.32 15.42 7.11
C TYR A 494 -15.17 15.83 8.05
N GLY A 495 -14.68 17.07 7.88
CA GLY A 495 -13.87 17.79 8.87
C GLY A 495 -12.38 17.89 8.58
N TYR A 496 -11.76 16.94 7.89
CA TYR A 496 -10.33 17.04 7.54
C TYR A 496 -10.12 18.20 6.54
N PRO A 497 -9.02 19.00 6.64
CA PRO A 497 -7.83 18.82 7.47
C PRO A 497 -7.83 19.56 8.81
N THR A 498 -8.98 20.04 9.28
CA THR A 498 -9.03 20.98 10.42
C THR A 498 -9.73 20.42 11.66
N CYS A 499 -10.81 19.66 11.47
CA CYS A 499 -11.66 19.11 12.50
C CYS A 499 -11.43 17.61 12.66
N PHE A 500 -11.17 17.19 13.90
CA PHE A 500 -10.85 15.81 14.27
C PHE A 500 -11.69 15.37 15.46
N THR A 501 -11.86 14.06 15.62
CA THR A 501 -12.79 13.50 16.60
C THR A 501 -12.05 13.07 17.86
N VAL A 502 -12.55 13.50 19.02
CA VAL A 502 -12.03 13.12 20.34
C VAL A 502 -12.30 11.64 20.59
N TRP A 503 -11.26 10.91 21.00
CA TRP A 503 -11.37 9.54 21.52
C TRP A 503 -11.11 9.48 23.02
N ASN A 504 -10.09 10.18 23.52
CA ASN A 504 -9.75 10.20 24.94
C ASN A 504 -9.87 11.63 25.51
N PRO A 505 -11.06 12.02 26.03
CA PRO A 505 -11.29 13.37 26.56
C PRO A 505 -10.32 13.85 27.65
N PRO A 506 -9.82 13.00 28.57
CA PRO A 506 -8.85 13.42 29.59
C PRO A 506 -7.55 14.05 29.07
N ASP A 507 -7.20 13.85 27.79
CA ASP A 507 -6.00 14.46 27.19
C ASP A 507 -6.16 15.97 26.94
N PHE A 508 -7.38 16.51 27.05
CA PHE A 508 -7.69 17.92 26.84
C PHE A 508 -7.92 18.66 28.17
N THR A 509 -7.07 19.64 28.46
CA THR A 509 -7.14 20.40 29.73
C THR A 509 -7.82 21.77 29.58
N ASP A 510 -8.04 22.22 28.35
CA ASP A 510 -8.56 23.56 28.04
C ASP A 510 -10.09 23.62 27.89
N LYS A 511 -10.72 22.51 27.52
CA LYS A 511 -12.17 22.36 27.39
C LYS A 511 -12.56 20.94 27.80
N LYS A 512 -13.75 20.79 28.40
CA LYS A 512 -14.30 19.46 28.67
C LYS A 512 -14.93 18.91 27.39
N PHE A 513 -14.42 17.77 26.92
CA PHE A 513 -14.95 17.04 25.78
C PHE A 513 -15.62 15.73 26.23
N ALA A 514 -16.43 15.16 25.34
CA ALA A 514 -16.85 13.77 25.35
C ALA A 514 -16.21 13.01 24.17
N VAL A 515 -16.22 11.68 24.24
CA VAL A 515 -15.90 10.83 23.08
C VAL A 515 -16.82 11.23 21.91
N GLY A 516 -16.26 11.34 20.72
CA GLY A 516 -17.03 11.73 19.53
C GLY A 516 -17.14 13.24 19.29
N ASP A 517 -16.80 14.09 20.27
CA ASP A 517 -16.80 15.54 20.07
C ASP A 517 -15.73 15.94 19.03
N TRP A 518 -15.96 17.09 18.40
CA TRP A 518 -14.99 17.71 17.51
C TRP A 518 -13.96 18.52 18.27
N PHE A 519 -12.71 18.47 17.83
CA PHE A 519 -11.66 19.39 18.23
C PHE A 519 -10.83 19.84 17.03
N VAL A 520 -10.20 21.01 17.15
CA VAL A 520 -9.16 21.49 16.22
C VAL A 520 -7.78 21.45 16.85
N VAL A 521 -6.71 21.36 16.07
CA VAL A 521 -5.33 21.30 16.63
C VAL A 521 -4.98 22.57 17.40
N SER A 522 -5.35 23.74 16.84
CA SER A 522 -5.03 25.07 17.39
C SER A 522 -6.25 26.00 17.27
N PRO A 523 -7.16 26.02 18.24
CA PRO A 523 -8.37 26.85 18.18
C PRO A 523 -8.02 28.33 18.24
N ASN A 524 -8.78 29.14 17.50
CA ASN A 524 -8.68 30.61 17.52
C ASN A 524 -10.09 31.24 17.46
N THR A 525 -10.16 32.57 17.38
CA THR A 525 -11.44 33.29 17.41
C THR A 525 -12.27 33.15 16.13
N THR A 526 -11.68 32.77 15.00
CA THR A 526 -12.37 32.62 13.71
C THR A 526 -12.71 31.16 13.37
N PHE A 527 -11.96 30.21 13.93
CA PHE A 527 -12.19 28.78 13.76
C PHE A 527 -11.78 28.01 15.03
N ASN A 528 -12.74 27.30 15.61
CA ASN A 528 -12.57 26.55 16.86
C ASN A 528 -13.42 25.27 16.86
N ASP A 529 -13.42 24.56 17.99
CA ASP A 529 -14.14 23.29 18.16
C ASP A 529 -15.65 23.42 17.88
N ASP A 530 -16.28 24.52 18.31
CA ASP A 530 -17.71 24.76 18.09
C ASP A 530 -18.01 25.08 16.61
N THR A 531 -17.03 25.64 15.89
CA THR A 531 -17.12 25.83 14.44
C THR A 531 -17.19 24.49 13.72
N CYS A 532 -16.40 23.50 14.15
CA CYS A 532 -16.47 22.15 13.60
C CYS A 532 -17.86 21.53 13.79
N LYS A 533 -18.45 21.67 14.98
CA LYS A 533 -19.80 21.17 15.28
C LYS A 533 -20.88 21.75 14.37
N GLN A 534 -20.70 22.98 13.88
CA GLN A 534 -21.65 23.65 12.98
C GLN A 534 -21.46 23.28 11.51
N LYS A 535 -20.23 22.94 11.10
CA LYS A 535 -19.87 22.79 9.68
C LYS A 535 -19.59 21.36 9.23
N CYS A 536 -19.25 20.46 10.15
CA CYS A 536 -18.82 19.11 9.82
C CYS A 536 -19.96 18.11 9.94
N THR A 537 -19.98 17.15 9.02
CA THR A 537 -20.77 15.93 9.15
C THR A 537 -20.10 15.00 10.16
N ALA A 538 -20.80 14.71 11.24
CA ALA A 538 -20.33 13.83 12.31
C ALA A 538 -20.15 12.39 11.81
N PRO A 539 -19.11 11.67 12.26
CA PRO A 539 -19.03 10.23 12.05
C PRO A 539 -20.15 9.52 12.83
N ALA A 540 -20.52 8.32 12.39
CA ALA A 540 -21.50 7.49 13.08
C ALA A 540 -20.90 6.81 14.32
N LEU A 541 -19.61 6.51 14.29
CA LEU A 541 -18.86 5.92 15.40
C LEU A 541 -17.37 6.34 15.31
N THR A 542 -16.68 6.29 16.44
CA THR A 542 -15.23 6.47 16.51
C THR A 542 -14.55 5.15 16.93
N PHE A 543 -13.31 4.92 16.51
CA PHE A 543 -12.51 3.77 16.92
C PHE A 543 -11.21 4.18 17.59
N MET A 544 -10.55 3.19 18.20
CA MET A 544 -9.28 3.38 18.88
C MET A 544 -8.24 4.03 17.94
N PRO A 545 -7.67 5.19 18.31
CA PRO A 545 -6.65 5.92 17.57
C PRO A 545 -5.54 5.03 17.06
N HIS A 546 -5.08 5.30 15.83
CA HIS A 546 -3.99 4.61 15.13
C HIS A 546 -4.27 3.15 14.80
N SER A 547 -5.49 2.63 15.01
CA SER A 547 -5.79 1.23 14.67
C SER A 547 -5.80 0.98 13.16
N ALA A 548 -5.83 2.06 12.36
CA ALA A 548 -5.70 2.05 10.92
C ALA A 548 -6.74 1.14 10.21
N PRO A 549 -8.03 1.50 10.21
CA PRO A 549 -9.04 0.68 9.57
C PRO A 549 -8.91 0.75 8.04
N ILE A 550 -8.79 -0.38 7.34
CA ILE A 550 -8.49 -0.37 5.89
C ILE A 550 -9.41 -1.20 5.00
N ASP A 551 -10.32 -1.97 5.56
CA ASP A 551 -11.45 -2.53 4.83
C ASP A 551 -12.64 -2.73 5.77
N SER A 552 -13.84 -2.77 5.20
CA SER A 552 -15.06 -3.08 5.90
C SER A 552 -16.06 -3.84 5.03
N LYS A 553 -16.80 -4.79 5.63
CA LYS A 553 -17.86 -5.57 4.97
C LYS A 553 -18.98 -5.89 5.94
N PHE A 554 -20.22 -5.69 5.50
CA PHE A 554 -21.40 -6.19 6.21
C PHE A 554 -21.57 -7.70 6.02
N ASP A 555 -22.12 -8.38 7.03
CA ASP A 555 -22.71 -9.70 6.83
C ASP A 555 -24.01 -9.62 6.03
N ALA A 556 -24.53 -10.78 5.64
CA ALA A 556 -25.64 -10.88 4.69
C ALA A 556 -26.96 -10.26 5.21
N ASP A 557 -27.15 -10.21 6.53
CA ASP A 557 -28.32 -9.58 7.15
C ASP A 557 -28.06 -8.13 7.60
N TYR A 558 -26.85 -7.62 7.37
CA TYR A 558 -26.41 -6.27 7.71
C TYR A 558 -26.52 -5.95 9.22
N SER A 559 -26.55 -6.99 10.06
CA SER A 559 -26.56 -6.84 11.52
C SER A 559 -25.17 -6.58 12.08
N ASN A 560 -24.12 -6.84 11.31
CA ASN A 560 -22.74 -6.61 11.73
C ASN A 560 -21.88 -6.05 10.59
N LEU A 561 -21.10 -5.02 10.91
CA LEU A 561 -20.02 -4.52 10.06
C LEU A 561 -18.68 -5.05 10.58
N TYR A 562 -17.98 -5.84 9.77
CA TYR A 562 -16.63 -6.30 10.08
C TYR A 562 -15.62 -5.27 9.56
N VAL A 563 -14.60 -4.96 10.36
CA VAL A 563 -13.59 -3.94 10.03
C VAL A 563 -12.19 -4.47 10.34
N THR A 564 -11.27 -4.34 9.40
CA THR A 564 -9.86 -4.70 9.59
C THR A 564 -9.09 -3.54 10.18
N PHE A 565 -8.56 -3.70 11.38
CA PHE A 565 -7.60 -2.78 11.99
C PHE A 565 -6.18 -3.24 11.64
N HIS A 566 -5.57 -2.53 10.69
CA HIS A 566 -4.28 -2.86 10.10
C HIS A 566 -3.11 -2.77 11.09
N GLY A 567 -3.28 -1.95 12.13
CA GLY A 567 -2.32 -1.80 13.21
C GLY A 567 -1.49 -0.52 13.14
N SER A 568 -1.22 0.03 14.32
CA SER A 568 -0.59 1.34 14.51
C SER A 568 0.91 1.32 14.25
N TRP A 569 1.41 2.43 13.73
CA TRP A 569 2.83 2.78 13.74
C TRP A 569 3.12 4.02 14.61
N ASN A 570 2.15 4.93 14.74
CA ASN A 570 2.30 6.22 15.44
C ASN A 570 1.68 6.18 16.86
N ARG A 571 1.95 5.12 17.63
CA ARG A 571 1.44 4.96 19.00
C ARG A 571 2.38 4.10 19.86
N SER A 572 2.55 4.46 21.14
CA SER A 572 3.24 3.62 22.13
C SER A 572 2.39 3.38 23.40
N PRO A 573 2.08 2.12 23.77
CA PRO A 573 2.33 0.90 22.98
C PRO A 573 1.48 0.86 21.70
N THR A 574 1.82 -0.02 20.78
CA THR A 574 1.04 -0.27 19.56
C THR A 574 -0.37 -0.81 19.85
N THR A 575 -1.29 -0.62 18.89
CA THR A 575 -2.70 -1.09 18.93
C THR A 575 -3.15 -1.54 17.53
N GLY A 576 -4.36 -2.10 17.41
CA GLY A 576 -4.92 -2.64 16.17
C GLY A 576 -4.49 -4.08 15.93
N PHE A 577 -4.00 -4.40 14.72
CA PHE A 577 -3.57 -5.74 14.31
C PHE A 577 -4.64 -6.82 14.54
N LYS A 578 -5.87 -6.51 14.13
CA LYS A 578 -7.05 -7.33 14.45
C LYS A 578 -8.21 -7.12 13.49
N LEU A 579 -9.08 -8.10 13.44
CA LEU A 579 -10.43 -7.99 12.89
C LEU A 579 -11.39 -7.66 14.03
N VAL A 580 -12.23 -6.65 13.85
CA VAL A 580 -13.29 -6.28 14.80
C VAL A 580 -14.66 -6.38 14.14
N VAL A 581 -15.70 -6.39 14.97
CA VAL A 581 -17.10 -6.35 14.55
C VAL A 581 -17.84 -5.22 15.25
N VAL A 582 -18.55 -4.39 14.47
CA VAL A 582 -19.44 -3.33 14.91
C VAL A 582 -20.88 -3.84 14.77
N PRO A 583 -21.64 -3.98 15.86
CA PRO A 583 -23.06 -4.32 15.76
C PRO A 583 -23.87 -3.18 15.13
N PHE A 584 -24.75 -3.53 14.21
CA PHE A 584 -25.64 -2.63 13.49
C PHE A 584 -27.09 -3.00 13.72
N THR A 585 -27.97 -2.02 13.55
CA THR A 585 -29.42 -2.21 13.57
C THR A 585 -30.08 -1.33 12.54
N LYS A 586 -31.26 -1.73 12.07
CA LYS A 586 -32.12 -0.89 11.25
C LYS A 586 -33.02 -0.07 12.17
N GLY A 587 -32.83 1.25 12.16
CA GLY A 587 -33.63 2.18 12.95
C GLY A 587 -35.11 2.15 12.58
N SER A 588 -35.95 2.74 13.43
CA SER A 588 -37.39 2.91 13.15
C SER A 588 -37.68 3.79 11.94
N ASP A 589 -36.71 4.63 11.55
CA ASP A 589 -36.68 5.42 10.32
C ASP A 589 -36.29 4.60 9.08
N GLY A 590 -35.98 3.31 9.26
CA GLY A 590 -35.56 2.40 8.20
C GLY A 590 -34.08 2.56 7.82
N VAL A 591 -33.28 3.37 8.51
CA VAL A 591 -31.87 3.61 8.20
C VAL A 591 -30.98 2.70 9.06
N TYR A 592 -29.95 2.09 8.48
CA TYR A 592 -28.97 1.32 9.24
C TYR A 592 -28.09 2.25 10.08
N LYS A 593 -27.77 1.84 11.30
CA LYS A 593 -26.85 2.57 12.17
C LYS A 593 -26.12 1.64 13.13
N PRO A 594 -24.92 2.01 13.61
CA PRO A 594 -24.29 1.32 14.73
C PRO A 594 -25.25 1.28 15.92
N VAL A 595 -25.26 0.16 16.64
CA VAL A 595 -26.05 0.02 17.87
C VAL A 595 -25.55 0.98 18.96
N ALA A 596 -24.23 1.15 19.05
CA ALA A 596 -23.61 2.09 19.97
C ALA A 596 -23.70 3.53 19.43
N PRO A 597 -23.92 4.53 20.30
CA PRO A 597 -23.86 5.94 19.90
C PRO A 597 -22.42 6.38 19.64
N LEU A 598 -22.25 7.47 18.88
CA LEU A 598 -20.95 8.10 18.64
C LEU A 598 -20.16 8.43 19.94
N SER A 599 -20.86 8.70 21.04
CA SER A 599 -20.26 8.96 22.34
C SER A 599 -19.69 7.73 23.07
N SER A 600 -19.72 6.56 22.42
CA SER A 600 -19.21 5.30 22.98
C SER A 600 -17.80 4.99 22.48
N ASP A 601 -16.93 4.58 23.40
CA ASP A 601 -15.62 3.96 23.16
C ASP A 601 -15.68 2.42 23.10
N LYS A 602 -16.90 1.84 23.18
CA LYS A 602 -17.15 0.38 23.24
C LYS A 602 -18.09 -0.09 22.14
N GLY A 603 -18.11 0.61 21.01
CA GLY A 603 -19.03 0.34 19.90
C GLY A 603 -18.70 -0.89 19.04
N TYR A 604 -17.62 -1.62 19.36
CA TYR A 604 -17.15 -2.78 18.61
C TYR A 604 -16.50 -3.80 19.54
N THR A 605 -16.34 -5.03 19.04
CA THR A 605 -15.66 -6.12 19.75
C THR A 605 -14.65 -6.83 18.85
N ASP A 606 -13.60 -7.40 19.45
CA ASP A 606 -12.56 -8.13 18.73
C ASP A 606 -13.08 -9.50 18.24
N VAL A 607 -12.66 -9.90 17.04
CA VAL A 607 -13.00 -11.21 16.43
C VAL A 607 -11.77 -12.10 16.30
N PHE A 608 -10.69 -11.57 15.70
CA PHE A 608 -9.43 -12.26 15.50
C PHE A 608 -8.28 -11.28 15.67
N TRP A 609 -7.40 -11.49 16.65
CA TRP A 609 -6.36 -10.53 17.00
C TRP A 609 -5.02 -11.20 17.33
N ASN A 610 -3.94 -10.44 17.25
CA ASN A 610 -2.63 -10.91 17.69
C ASN A 610 -2.56 -10.93 19.23
N PRO A 611 -1.97 -11.97 19.85
CA PRO A 611 -2.00 -12.17 21.31
C PRO A 611 -1.26 -11.06 22.10
N ASP A 612 -0.21 -10.49 21.53
CA ASP A 612 0.60 -9.44 22.15
C ASP A 612 0.96 -8.39 21.11
N VAL A 613 0.11 -7.37 21.01
CA VAL A 613 0.29 -6.31 20.01
C VAL A 613 1.51 -5.43 20.29
N THR A 614 2.04 -5.42 21.51
CA THR A 614 3.22 -4.63 21.89
C THR A 614 4.50 -5.14 21.21
N LYS A 615 4.49 -6.38 20.72
CA LYS A 615 5.58 -6.99 19.94
C LYS A 615 5.45 -6.73 18.44
N CYS A 616 4.30 -6.23 17.98
CA CYS A 616 4.12 -5.84 16.59
C CYS A 616 4.96 -4.58 16.30
N THR A 617 6.24 -4.76 15.99
CA THR A 617 7.16 -3.63 15.78
C THR A 617 7.27 -3.29 14.31
N GLY A 618 7.20 -2.02 13.95
CA GLY A 618 7.56 -1.58 12.62
C GLY A 618 7.66 -0.07 12.50
N ASN A 619 8.78 0.40 11.95
CA ASN A 619 9.06 1.82 11.78
C ASN A 619 8.34 2.37 10.53
N GLY A 620 7.00 2.35 10.54
CA GLY A 620 6.17 2.97 9.51
C GLY A 620 4.86 2.22 9.23
N PRO A 621 3.95 2.82 8.42
CA PRO A 621 2.59 2.30 8.21
C PRO A 621 2.54 0.94 7.48
N SER A 622 3.65 0.48 6.92
CA SER A 622 3.70 -0.67 5.99
C SER A 622 4.56 -1.84 6.45
N PHE A 623 5.04 -1.85 7.70
CA PHE A 623 5.82 -2.97 8.23
C PHE A 623 5.34 -3.34 9.63
N SER A 624 5.28 -4.65 9.90
CA SER A 624 5.17 -5.20 11.24
C SER A 624 5.99 -6.47 11.28
N SER A 625 6.95 -6.55 12.20
CA SER A 625 7.59 -7.81 12.54
C SER A 625 6.73 -8.52 13.59
N GLY A 626 6.47 -9.80 13.37
CA GLY A 626 5.89 -10.69 14.36
C GLY A 626 4.36 -10.75 14.45
N CYS A 627 3.61 -9.95 13.67
CA CYS A 627 2.15 -9.94 13.71
C CYS A 627 1.50 -9.98 12.33
N PHE A 628 0.34 -10.64 12.23
CA PHE A 628 -0.50 -10.50 11.04
C PHE A 628 -1.12 -9.09 10.99
N ARG A 629 -1.32 -8.57 9.78
CA ARG A 629 -1.86 -7.21 9.54
C ARG A 629 -3.10 -7.27 8.65
N PRO A 630 -4.30 -7.33 9.25
CA PRO A 630 -5.55 -7.47 8.50
C PRO A 630 -5.74 -6.39 7.45
N ALA A 631 -6.04 -6.80 6.21
CA ALA A 631 -6.28 -5.88 5.09
C ALA A 631 -7.65 -6.08 4.46
N GLY A 632 -7.74 -6.77 3.32
CA GLY A 632 -8.98 -6.97 2.58
C GLY A 632 -9.90 -8.00 3.22
N LEU A 633 -11.21 -7.78 3.09
CA LEU A 633 -12.30 -8.64 3.53
C LEU A 633 -13.21 -8.98 2.36
N ALA A 634 -13.71 -10.21 2.34
CA ALA A 634 -14.83 -10.60 1.48
C ALA A 634 -15.60 -11.76 2.09
N PHE A 635 -16.92 -11.78 1.92
CA PHE A 635 -17.74 -12.95 2.19
C PHE A 635 -17.88 -13.78 0.93
N ASP A 636 -17.81 -15.11 1.06
CA ASP A 636 -18.25 -16.00 0.00
C ASP A 636 -19.77 -16.27 0.06
N LYS A 637 -20.28 -17.02 -0.92
CA LYS A 637 -21.71 -17.38 -0.99
C LYS A 637 -22.19 -18.28 0.16
N SER A 638 -21.28 -18.83 0.96
CA SER A 638 -21.58 -19.65 2.14
C SER A 638 -21.42 -18.87 3.45
N GLU A 639 -21.31 -17.54 3.37
CA GLU A 639 -21.16 -16.61 4.50
C GLU A 639 -19.90 -16.85 5.34
N ARG A 640 -18.84 -17.39 4.72
CA ARG A 640 -17.51 -17.45 5.33
C ARG A 640 -16.79 -16.14 5.04
N LEU A 641 -16.20 -15.55 6.09
CA LEU A 641 -15.44 -14.32 5.97
C LEU A 641 -13.99 -14.64 5.60
N PHE A 642 -13.50 -14.10 4.51
CA PHE A 642 -12.09 -14.17 4.13
C PHE A 642 -11.38 -12.88 4.49
N MET A 643 -10.13 -13.00 4.94
CA MET A 643 -9.29 -11.88 5.35
C MET A 643 -7.86 -12.06 4.87
N THR A 644 -7.30 -11.04 4.22
CA THR A 644 -5.85 -11.01 3.91
C THR A 644 -5.06 -10.41 5.08
N SER A 645 -3.81 -10.86 5.21
CA SER A 645 -2.76 -10.21 5.99
C SER A 645 -1.65 -9.77 5.05
N ASP A 646 -1.47 -8.46 4.90
CA ASP A 646 -0.65 -7.88 3.83
C ASP A 646 0.84 -7.69 4.17
N THR A 647 1.34 -8.45 5.16
CA THR A 647 2.76 -8.41 5.53
C THR A 647 3.62 -8.57 4.27
N SER A 648 4.64 -7.72 4.17
CA SER A 648 5.44 -7.54 2.95
C SER A 648 6.18 -8.81 2.51
N SER A 649 6.52 -9.67 3.47
CA SER A 649 6.92 -11.06 3.26
C SER A 649 5.90 -11.99 3.91
N ASP A 650 5.69 -13.16 3.31
CA ASP A 650 4.81 -14.21 3.81
C ASP A 650 3.33 -13.80 4.00
N GLY A 651 2.80 -12.92 3.15
CA GLY A 651 1.40 -12.51 3.20
C GLY A 651 0.44 -13.72 3.21
N GLU A 652 -0.58 -13.65 4.07
CA GLU A 652 -1.49 -14.78 4.35
C GLU A 652 -2.92 -14.46 3.96
N LEU A 653 -3.68 -15.51 3.67
CA LEU A 653 -5.12 -15.45 3.45
C LEU A 653 -5.78 -16.42 4.43
N TRP A 654 -6.82 -15.94 5.09
CA TRP A 654 -7.54 -16.64 6.15
C TRP A 654 -9.01 -16.75 5.81
N VAL A 655 -9.65 -17.85 6.24
CA VAL A 655 -11.11 -18.01 6.26
C VAL A 655 -11.59 -18.10 7.71
N LEU A 656 -12.64 -17.38 8.05
CA LEU A 656 -13.15 -17.19 9.40
C LEU A 656 -14.68 -17.31 9.45
N GLY A 657 -15.21 -17.72 10.60
CA GLY A 657 -16.65 -17.77 10.86
C GLY A 657 -16.99 -18.31 12.24
N LYS A 658 -18.26 -18.17 12.63
CA LYS A 658 -18.74 -18.72 13.90
C LYS A 658 -18.90 -20.24 13.77
N SER A 659 -18.49 -20.95 14.82
CA SER A 659 -18.52 -22.42 14.94
C SER A 659 -19.90 -22.97 15.22
#